data_AF-A0A8C7ZKU5-F1
#
_entry.id   AF-A0A8C7ZKU5-F1
#
_cell.length_a   1.000
_cell.length_b   1.000
_cell.length_c   1.000
_cell.angle_alpha   90.00
_cell.angle_beta   90.00
_cell.angle_gamma   90.00
#
_symmetry.space_group_name_H-M   'P 1'
#
loop_
_entity.id
_entity.type
_entity.pdbx_description
1 polymer ?
#
loop_
_entity_poly.entity_id
_entity_poly.type
_entity_poly.pdbx_seq_one_letter_code
_entity_poly.pdbx_strand_id
1 'polypeptide(L)'
;MFCAPSVSLTEVEQRFLEAAEYGNIPEVRRMLHHVPNLNVNAVDYMGQNALQLAVANEHLEVTELLLGRADLSRVGDALLLAISKGYVRITEALLGHPSFRDSRRLTASPAQADMFDDFYAYDEDGTRFSHDVTPVILAAHCQEYEIVHTLLSKGARIDPPHDYFCSCNSCNYQQQYDSFSHSRSRINAYRGLASPAYLSLSNEDPVLAALELSNELAMLADIEKEFKNDYIQLSSQCKDYVVGLLDLCRSTEEVEAILNGETSSEHSYDDVGRPPLTRLKLAIKYELKKFVAHPNCQQQLLSIWYENIPGLRQQTTGVKLLVVLAVAIGLPVLAVAYWITPSSRVGKVMRSPFMKFVAHASSFTIFLGLLILNAADRFAGTTLLPNMTHHQQPGASQMKCFYPSVGMIWAEVKEIWSQGPGEYLVEPWNFLDFGMLAIFLASFSCRFSAMKHADIAQTYVYKHNKTLLQLPPEIHYFTQARIYWLPSDPQLVSEGLYAVAVVLSFSRIAYILPANESFGPLQISLGRTVKDIFKFMVIFLLVFLAFMIGMFNLYSYYLGAKQNDAFTTLEESFKTLFWAIFGLSEVKSVVINNGHKFIENIGYVLYGVYNVTMVIVLLNMLIAMINSSFQEIEDDADVEWKFARAKLWFSYFEEGRTLPVPFNLVPSPKTILGLSMALKSQLLQLKEKCNASKTEIQLTQVNTITQSTQKQKCLSSTSPTRYQKTMKRLIKRYIIKAQADRESDEITEGELKEIKQDISSLRYELLEEKSQNSETLDGLLRRLGDMSSSKKPKEKPLKQ
;
A
#
# COMPACT_ATOMS: atom_id res chain seq x y z
N MET A 1 10.31 10.58 45.26
CA MET A 1 10.55 11.97 45.68
C MET A 1 9.18 12.65 45.62
N PHE A 2 8.31 12.35 46.59
CA PHE A 2 6.95 12.88 46.65
C PHE A 2 7.00 14.03 47.65
N CYS A 3 6.87 15.26 47.17
CA CYS A 3 6.67 16.41 48.05
C CYS A 3 5.37 16.18 48.84
N ALA A 4 5.41 16.46 50.14
CA ALA A 4 4.20 16.53 50.95
C ALA A 4 3.27 17.61 50.36
N PRO A 5 1.94 17.41 50.35
CA PRO A 5 1.00 18.37 49.77
C PRO A 5 1.16 19.74 50.45
N SER A 6 1.15 20.80 49.65
CA SER A 6 1.32 22.19 50.08
C SER A 6 0.11 22.73 50.89
N VAL A 7 -1.00 21.99 50.93
CA VAL A 7 -2.23 22.35 51.66
C VAL A 7 -2.80 21.11 52.37
N SER A 8 -2.93 21.19 53.70
CA SER A 8 -3.68 20.18 54.48
C SER A 8 -5.18 20.38 54.23
N LEU A 9 -5.83 19.43 53.55
CA LEU A 9 -7.28 19.35 53.40
C LEU A 9 -7.98 19.51 54.75
N THR A 10 -9.04 20.31 54.81
CA THR A 10 -9.92 20.31 55.98
C THR A 10 -10.77 19.03 56.01
N GLU A 11 -11.16 18.55 57.19
CA GLU A 11 -12.03 17.35 57.32
C GLU A 11 -13.34 17.50 56.54
N VAL A 12 -13.83 18.73 56.37
CA VAL A 12 -15.02 19.03 55.58
C VAL A 12 -14.75 18.84 54.08
N GLU A 13 -13.60 19.29 53.56
CA GLU A 13 -13.22 19.07 52.16
C GLU A 13 -12.94 17.60 51.88
N GLN A 14 -12.31 16.87 52.80
CA GLN A 14 -12.10 15.43 52.67
C GLN A 14 -13.43 14.68 52.58
N ARG A 15 -14.38 14.99 53.47
CA ARG A 15 -15.72 14.40 53.44
C ARG A 15 -16.49 14.75 52.16
N PHE A 16 -16.28 15.96 51.62
CA PHE A 16 -16.85 16.37 50.34
C PHE A 16 -16.29 15.55 49.16
N LEU A 17 -14.97 15.34 49.12
CA LEU A 17 -14.31 14.54 48.09
C LEU A 17 -14.74 13.07 48.16
N GLU A 18 -14.78 12.48 49.36
CA GLU A 18 -15.28 11.12 49.58
C GLU A 18 -16.75 10.99 49.15
N ALA A 19 -17.59 11.99 49.46
CA ALA A 19 -18.98 12.00 49.04
C ALA A 19 -19.12 12.08 47.51
N ALA A 20 -18.27 12.84 46.83
CA ALA A 20 -18.24 12.91 45.36
C ALA A 20 -17.71 11.61 44.73
N GLU A 21 -16.69 10.98 45.31
CA GLU A 21 -16.09 9.73 44.83
C GLU A 21 -17.08 8.55 44.89
N TYR A 22 -17.82 8.42 46.00
CA TYR A 22 -18.79 7.34 46.21
C TYR A 22 -20.20 7.64 45.67
N GLY A 23 -20.42 8.82 45.07
CA GLY A 23 -21.72 9.17 44.51
C GLY A 23 -22.80 9.48 45.56
N ASN A 24 -22.43 10.01 46.73
CA ASN A 24 -23.40 10.41 47.75
C ASN A 24 -24.06 11.76 47.40
N ILE A 25 -24.98 11.70 46.44
CA ILE A 25 -25.74 12.84 45.89
C ILE A 25 -26.33 13.77 46.96
N PRO A 26 -27.05 13.28 48.00
CA PRO A 26 -27.69 14.17 48.96
C PRO A 26 -26.69 14.90 49.86
N GLU A 27 -25.59 14.25 50.25
CA GLU A 27 -24.55 14.91 51.04
C GLU A 27 -23.82 15.96 50.20
N VAL A 28 -23.47 15.65 48.95
CA VAL A 28 -22.86 16.62 48.02
C VAL A 28 -23.77 17.84 47.83
N ARG A 29 -25.07 17.62 47.58
CA ARG A 29 -26.07 18.70 47.44
C ARG A 29 -26.21 19.53 48.71
N ARG A 30 -26.24 18.88 49.88
CA ARG A 30 -26.32 19.54 51.19
C ARG A 30 -25.11 20.44 51.41
N MET A 31 -23.91 19.91 51.19
CA MET A 31 -22.65 20.63 51.38
C MET A 31 -22.51 21.80 50.40
N LEU A 32 -22.90 21.63 49.14
CA LEU A 32 -22.87 22.70 48.13
C LEU A 32 -23.77 23.90 48.46
N HIS A 33 -24.91 23.69 49.13
CA HIS A 33 -25.85 24.76 49.46
C HIS A 33 -25.69 25.32 50.89
N HIS A 34 -25.32 24.49 51.86
CA HIS A 34 -25.36 24.86 53.28
C HIS A 34 -24.00 25.25 53.88
N VAL A 35 -22.88 24.99 53.18
CA VAL A 35 -21.53 25.33 53.67
C VAL A 35 -20.99 26.56 52.93
N PRO A 36 -20.97 27.76 53.55
CA PRO A 36 -20.67 29.01 52.86
C PRO A 36 -19.19 29.23 52.47
N ASN A 37 -18.26 28.38 52.90
CA ASN A 37 -16.81 28.49 52.61
C ASN A 37 -16.22 27.21 52.01
N LEU A 38 -17.03 26.36 51.37
CA LEU A 38 -16.54 25.13 50.75
C LEU A 38 -15.74 25.45 49.49
N ASN A 39 -14.45 25.09 49.47
CA ASN A 39 -13.67 25.10 48.25
C ASN A 39 -14.07 23.92 47.36
N VAL A 40 -14.78 24.20 46.26
CA VAL A 40 -15.21 23.18 45.30
C VAL A 40 -14.03 22.63 44.49
N ASN A 41 -12.95 23.42 44.36
CA ASN A 41 -11.70 23.03 43.69
C ASN A 41 -10.68 22.46 44.69
N ALA A 42 -11.14 21.84 45.78
CA ALA A 42 -10.26 21.08 46.66
C ALA A 42 -9.72 19.85 45.92
N VAL A 43 -8.43 19.55 46.13
CA VAL A 43 -7.72 18.45 45.48
C VAL A 43 -7.41 17.35 46.49
N ASP A 44 -7.49 16.09 46.07
CA ASP A 44 -7.11 14.93 46.89
C ASP A 44 -5.57 14.74 46.99
N TYR A 45 -5.13 13.62 47.57
CA TYR A 45 -3.70 13.28 47.69
C TYR A 45 -3.01 12.98 46.34
N MET A 46 -3.78 12.73 45.28
CA MET A 46 -3.31 12.57 43.91
C MET A 46 -3.45 13.87 43.09
N GLY A 47 -3.94 14.95 43.71
CA GLY A 47 -4.17 16.21 43.04
C GLY A 47 -5.48 16.26 42.25
N GLN A 48 -6.48 15.41 42.48
CA GLN A 48 -7.74 15.37 41.73
C GLN A 48 -8.85 16.19 42.37
N ASN A 49 -9.59 16.96 41.56
CA ASN A 49 -10.78 17.71 41.97
C ASN A 49 -12.01 16.80 42.12
N ALA A 50 -12.99 17.25 42.90
CA ALA A 50 -14.30 16.58 43.05
C ALA A 50 -14.97 16.23 41.71
N LEU A 51 -14.84 17.10 40.70
CA LEU A 51 -15.36 16.84 39.35
C LEU A 51 -14.64 15.68 38.65
N GLN A 52 -13.30 15.64 38.72
CA GLN A 52 -12.51 14.56 38.10
C GLN A 52 -12.83 13.21 38.77
N LEU A 53 -13.04 13.19 40.09
CA LEU A 53 -13.43 11.99 40.84
C LEU A 53 -14.85 11.52 40.49
N ALA A 54 -15.82 12.45 40.40
CA ALA A 54 -17.19 12.12 40.00
C ALA A 54 -17.24 11.56 38.57
N VAL A 55 -16.49 12.15 37.64
CA VAL A 55 -16.40 11.68 36.25
C VAL A 55 -15.64 10.36 36.16
N ALA A 56 -14.61 10.12 36.98
CA ALA A 56 -13.84 8.87 36.97
C ALA A 56 -14.69 7.64 37.31
N ASN A 57 -15.75 7.82 38.11
CA ASN A 57 -16.63 6.77 38.61
C ASN A 57 -18.04 6.80 37.99
N GLU A 58 -18.25 7.54 36.89
CA GLU A 58 -19.53 7.68 36.17
C GLU A 58 -20.71 8.25 36.99
N HIS A 59 -20.46 9.10 37.98
CA HIS A 59 -21.54 9.73 38.75
C HIS A 59 -22.17 10.90 37.99
N LEU A 60 -23.10 10.62 37.07
CA LEU A 60 -23.76 11.62 36.23
C LEU A 60 -24.46 12.71 37.06
N GLU A 61 -25.27 12.35 38.04
CA GLU A 61 -26.05 13.33 38.83
C GLU A 61 -25.16 14.23 39.69
N VAL A 62 -24.11 13.66 40.29
CA VAL A 62 -23.11 14.44 41.03
C VAL A 62 -22.39 15.39 40.08
N THR A 63 -22.05 14.94 38.87
CA THR A 63 -21.43 15.77 37.83
C THR A 63 -22.34 16.93 37.43
N GLU A 64 -23.64 16.69 37.19
CA GLU A 64 -24.61 17.76 36.89
C GLU A 64 -24.76 18.77 38.03
N LEU A 65 -24.79 18.30 39.28
CA LEU A 65 -24.84 19.17 40.47
C LEU A 65 -23.59 20.05 40.59
N LEU A 66 -22.41 19.50 40.32
CA LEU A 66 -21.15 20.24 40.33
C LEU A 66 -21.12 21.28 39.19
N LEU A 67 -21.53 20.90 37.98
CA LEU A 67 -21.58 21.77 36.81
C LEU A 67 -22.59 22.93 36.93
N GLY A 68 -23.49 22.89 37.91
CA GLY A 68 -24.35 24.03 38.26
C GLY A 68 -23.59 25.25 38.80
N ARG A 69 -22.32 25.09 39.22
CA ARG A 69 -21.42 26.17 39.64
C ARG A 69 -20.55 26.62 38.47
N ALA A 70 -20.43 27.93 38.27
CA ALA A 70 -19.61 28.49 37.18
C ALA A 70 -18.09 28.48 37.48
N ASP A 71 -17.69 28.40 38.75
CA ASP A 71 -16.31 28.64 39.21
C ASP A 71 -15.45 27.35 39.27
N LEU A 72 -15.73 26.38 38.38
CA LEU A 72 -15.00 25.11 38.33
C LEU A 72 -13.69 25.22 37.52
N SER A 73 -12.61 24.75 38.13
CA SER A 73 -11.31 24.52 37.48
C SER A 73 -11.23 23.09 36.92
N ARG A 74 -10.31 22.84 35.97
CA ARG A 74 -10.01 21.51 35.40
C ARG A 74 -11.16 20.79 34.69
N VAL A 75 -12.15 21.55 34.20
CA VAL A 75 -13.28 21.01 33.43
C VAL A 75 -12.80 20.39 32.10
N GLY A 76 -11.71 20.90 31.52
CA GLY A 76 -11.08 20.35 30.31
C GLY A 76 -10.44 18.98 30.52
N ASP A 77 -9.72 18.75 31.63
CA ASP A 77 -9.20 17.41 31.97
C ASP A 77 -10.33 16.42 32.26
N ALA A 78 -11.38 16.86 32.98
CA ALA A 78 -12.57 16.05 33.21
C ALA A 78 -13.25 15.63 31.89
N LEU A 79 -13.30 16.52 30.89
CA LEU A 79 -13.77 16.18 29.55
C LEU A 79 -12.89 15.13 28.86
N LEU A 80 -11.56 15.29 28.88
CA LEU A 80 -10.65 14.31 28.29
C LEU A 80 -10.76 12.95 28.97
N LEU A 81 -10.95 12.92 30.30
CA LEU A 81 -11.20 11.69 31.05
C LEU A 81 -12.52 11.02 30.64
N ALA A 82 -13.62 11.77 30.54
CA ALA A 82 -14.92 11.25 30.11
C ALA A 82 -14.84 10.64 28.71
N ILE A 83 -14.12 11.30 27.78
CA ILE A 83 -13.89 10.82 26.42
C ILE A 83 -13.05 9.53 26.44
N SER A 84 -11.99 9.48 27.24
CA SER A 84 -11.13 8.29 27.37
C SER A 84 -11.88 7.06 27.90
N LYS A 85 -12.95 7.27 28.67
CA LYS A 85 -13.78 6.21 29.26
C LYS A 85 -14.99 5.84 28.41
N GLY A 86 -15.39 6.70 27.46
CA GLY A 86 -16.57 6.48 26.63
C GLY A 86 -17.89 6.94 27.26
N TYR A 87 -17.86 7.78 28.29
CA TYR A 87 -19.07 8.24 29.00
C TYR A 87 -19.83 9.28 28.18
N VAL A 88 -20.74 8.85 27.32
CA VAL A 88 -21.47 9.71 26.36
C VAL A 88 -22.29 10.77 27.09
N ARG A 89 -23.10 10.38 28.09
CA ARG A 89 -23.99 11.30 28.83
C ARG A 89 -23.23 12.36 29.61
N ILE A 90 -22.17 11.96 30.31
CA ILE A 90 -21.29 12.89 31.04
C ILE A 90 -20.62 13.85 30.07
N THR A 91 -20.16 13.35 28.91
CA THR A 91 -19.55 14.20 27.88
C THR A 91 -20.54 15.24 27.35
N GLU A 92 -21.80 14.86 27.11
CA GLU A 92 -22.86 15.80 26.71
C GLU A 92 -23.15 16.86 27.79
N ALA A 93 -23.22 16.46 29.06
CA ALA A 93 -23.42 17.36 30.19
C ALA A 93 -22.24 18.36 30.32
N LEU A 94 -20.99 17.88 30.22
CA LEU A 94 -19.79 18.70 30.24
C LEU A 94 -19.76 19.70 29.08
N LEU A 95 -20.08 19.27 27.85
CA LEU A 95 -20.16 20.14 26.68
C LEU A 95 -21.32 21.16 26.75
N GLY A 96 -22.28 20.97 27.65
CA GLY A 96 -23.33 21.93 27.98
C GLY A 96 -22.86 23.09 28.88
N HIS A 97 -21.71 22.96 29.53
CA HIS A 97 -21.19 23.95 30.46
C HIS A 97 -20.79 25.27 29.75
N PRO A 98 -21.04 26.46 30.35
CA PRO A 98 -20.72 27.76 29.75
C PRO A 98 -19.26 27.91 29.32
N SER A 99 -18.31 27.24 29.98
CA SER A 99 -16.88 27.27 29.64
C SER A 99 -16.54 26.71 28.24
N PHE A 100 -17.42 25.92 27.62
CA PHE A 100 -17.23 25.34 26.28
C PHE A 100 -18.05 26.03 25.19
N ARG A 101 -18.67 27.18 25.47
CA ARG A 101 -19.37 27.97 24.42
C ARG A 101 -18.41 28.48 23.35
N ASP A 102 -17.16 28.73 23.71
CA ASP A 102 -16.10 29.09 22.77
C ASP A 102 -15.54 27.83 22.10
N SER A 103 -15.96 27.57 20.85
CA SER A 103 -15.45 26.44 20.05
C SER A 103 -13.92 26.40 19.93
N ARG A 104 -13.24 27.54 20.14
CA ARG A 104 -11.77 27.63 20.14
C ARG A 104 -11.12 26.76 21.22
N ARG A 105 -11.77 26.55 22.37
CA ARG A 105 -11.25 25.68 23.44
C ARG A 105 -11.31 24.20 23.07
N LEU A 106 -12.15 23.82 22.11
CA LEU A 106 -12.24 22.45 21.58
C LEU A 106 -11.25 22.19 20.44
N THR A 107 -10.87 23.24 19.69
CA THR A 107 -9.94 23.15 18.55
C THR A 107 -8.50 23.46 18.93
N ALA A 108 -8.26 24.34 19.91
CA ALA A 108 -6.93 24.67 20.37
C ALA A 108 -6.34 23.49 21.15
N SER A 109 -5.08 23.16 20.88
CA SER A 109 -4.32 22.23 21.71
C SER A 109 -4.09 22.84 23.10
N PRO A 110 -4.03 22.02 24.16
CA PRO A 110 -3.65 22.48 25.50
C PRO A 110 -2.36 23.32 25.54
N ALA A 111 -1.41 23.10 24.63
CA ALA A 111 -0.20 23.93 24.51
C ALA A 111 -0.40 25.31 23.85
N GLN A 112 -1.48 25.49 23.08
CA GLN A 112 -1.82 26.75 22.41
C GLN A 112 -2.91 27.53 23.15
N ALA A 113 -3.76 26.85 23.92
CA ALA A 113 -4.64 27.49 24.88
C ALA A 113 -3.77 28.15 25.96
N ASP A 114 -3.93 29.46 26.18
CA ASP A 114 -3.08 30.26 27.06
C ASP A 114 -2.71 29.50 28.35
N MET A 115 -1.40 29.41 28.61
CA MET A 115 -0.75 28.70 29.73
C MET A 115 -1.19 29.19 31.14
N PHE A 116 -2.14 30.12 31.21
CA PHE A 116 -2.57 30.84 32.40
C PHE A 116 -3.90 30.34 32.99
N ASP A 117 -4.57 29.38 32.35
CA ASP A 117 -5.84 28.81 32.83
C ASP A 117 -5.65 27.31 33.09
N ASP A 118 -5.83 26.84 34.34
CA ASP A 118 -5.71 25.42 34.78
C ASP A 118 -6.82 24.53 34.20
N PHE A 119 -7.22 24.78 32.96
CA PHE A 119 -8.40 24.21 32.33
C PHE A 119 -8.20 22.74 31.94
N TYR A 120 -7.04 22.42 31.36
CA TYR A 120 -6.64 21.06 30.96
C TYR A 120 -5.62 20.42 31.91
N ALA A 121 -5.25 21.12 32.99
CA ALA A 121 -4.32 20.60 34.00
C ALA A 121 -4.96 19.43 34.76
N TYR A 122 -4.18 18.36 34.96
CA TYR A 122 -4.59 17.23 35.78
C TYR A 122 -4.31 17.52 37.25
N ASP A 123 -3.06 17.92 37.53
CA ASP A 123 -2.49 18.32 38.81
C ASP A 123 -1.66 19.62 38.64
N GLU A 124 -0.86 19.98 39.64
CA GLU A 124 0.06 21.13 39.54
C GLU A 124 1.30 20.84 38.65
N ASP A 125 1.58 19.57 38.34
CA ASP A 125 2.78 19.11 37.64
C ASP A 125 2.56 18.97 36.11
N GLY A 126 1.31 18.84 35.64
CA GLY A 126 1.01 18.87 34.20
C GLY A 126 -0.38 18.37 33.78
N THR A 127 -0.51 18.03 32.50
CA THR A 127 -1.73 17.49 31.88
C THR A 127 -1.69 15.96 31.84
N ARG A 128 -2.84 15.29 31.92
CA ARG A 128 -2.93 13.82 31.89
C ARG A 128 -2.49 13.23 30.55
N PHE A 129 -2.92 13.86 29.47
CA PHE A 129 -2.57 13.50 28.10
C PHE A 129 -1.50 14.44 27.58
N SER A 130 -0.86 14.08 26.47
CA SER A 130 0.12 14.95 25.84
C SER A 130 -0.55 16.26 25.38
N HIS A 131 0.16 17.38 25.51
CA HIS A 131 -0.37 18.74 25.37
C HIS A 131 -0.86 19.11 23.95
N ASP A 132 -0.60 18.23 22.99
CA ASP A 132 -1.00 18.29 21.59
C ASP A 132 -2.36 17.62 21.33
N VAL A 133 -2.86 16.79 22.25
CA VAL A 133 -4.10 16.02 22.08
C VAL A 133 -5.30 16.91 22.37
N THR A 134 -6.11 17.17 21.34
CA THR A 134 -7.41 17.82 21.48
C THR A 134 -8.51 16.79 21.81
N PRO A 135 -9.65 17.22 22.36
CA PRO A 135 -10.77 16.32 22.66
C PRO A 135 -11.21 15.46 21.46
N VAL A 136 -11.17 16.00 20.24
CA VAL A 136 -11.55 15.28 19.01
C VAL A 136 -10.51 14.22 18.66
N ILE A 137 -9.22 14.50 18.82
CA ILE A 137 -8.14 13.54 18.57
C ILE A 137 -8.28 12.37 19.54
N LEU A 138 -8.51 12.65 20.83
CA LEU A 138 -8.68 11.60 21.83
C LEU A 138 -9.93 10.74 21.56
N ALA A 139 -11.06 11.37 21.23
CA ALA A 139 -12.29 10.64 20.89
C ALA A 139 -12.10 9.73 19.67
N ALA A 140 -11.34 10.19 18.69
CA ALA A 140 -10.96 9.41 17.51
C ALA A 140 -10.03 8.23 17.87
N HIS A 141 -9.07 8.43 18.78
CA HIS A 141 -8.17 7.35 19.25
C HIS A 141 -8.93 6.24 19.98
N CYS A 142 -9.92 6.61 20.80
CA CYS A 142 -10.78 5.67 21.53
C CYS A 142 -11.86 5.01 20.66
N GLN A 143 -12.03 5.44 19.40
CA GLN A 143 -13.03 4.93 18.45
C GLN A 143 -14.49 5.10 18.93
N GLU A 144 -14.76 6.20 19.63
CA GLU A 144 -16.09 6.51 20.18
C GLU A 144 -16.97 7.24 19.16
N TYR A 145 -17.80 6.51 18.40
CA TYR A 145 -18.61 7.08 17.32
C TYR A 145 -19.58 8.18 17.78
N GLU A 146 -20.22 8.00 18.94
CA GLU A 146 -21.22 8.96 19.44
C GLU A 146 -20.56 10.25 19.93
N ILE A 147 -19.48 10.13 20.70
CA ILE A 147 -18.69 11.27 21.19
C ILE A 147 -18.08 12.04 20.01
N VAL A 148 -17.50 11.35 19.04
CA VAL A 148 -16.97 11.96 17.82
C VAL A 148 -18.09 12.71 17.09
N HIS A 149 -19.26 12.11 16.88
CA HIS A 149 -20.39 12.79 16.23
C HIS A 149 -20.80 14.06 16.99
N THR A 150 -20.90 14.00 18.32
CA THR A 150 -21.26 15.15 19.16
C THR A 150 -20.22 16.27 19.05
N LEU A 151 -18.92 15.96 19.12
CA LEU A 151 -17.85 16.95 18.97
C LEU A 151 -17.83 17.57 17.56
N LEU A 152 -18.02 16.75 16.51
CA LEU A 152 -18.10 17.23 15.13
C LEU A 152 -19.32 18.14 14.91
N SER A 153 -20.45 17.87 15.58
CA SER A 153 -21.65 18.71 15.54
C SER A 153 -21.45 20.10 16.17
N LYS A 154 -20.51 20.20 17.13
CA LYS A 154 -20.08 21.46 17.76
C LYS A 154 -19.01 22.21 16.94
N GLY A 155 -18.61 21.68 15.79
CA GLY A 155 -17.67 22.29 14.86
C GLY A 155 -16.20 21.99 15.14
N ALA A 156 -15.89 21.06 16.05
CA ALA A 156 -14.52 20.67 16.32
C ALA A 156 -14.04 19.66 15.26
N ARG A 157 -13.02 20.03 14.46
CA ARG A 157 -12.40 19.19 13.43
C ARG A 157 -10.91 19.04 13.74
N ILE A 158 -10.32 17.94 13.28
CA ILE A 158 -8.87 17.73 13.36
C ILE A 158 -8.24 18.48 12.19
N ASP A 159 -7.30 19.37 12.49
CA ASP A 159 -6.51 20.05 11.48
C ASP A 159 -5.51 19.07 10.86
N PRO A 160 -5.43 18.97 9.52
CA PRO A 160 -4.46 18.10 8.87
C PRO A 160 -3.04 18.62 9.14
N PRO A 161 -2.10 17.74 9.49
CA PRO A 161 -0.71 18.14 9.68
C PRO A 161 -0.13 18.67 8.36
N HIS A 162 0.81 19.61 8.47
CA HIS A 162 1.55 20.08 7.31
C HIS A 162 2.48 18.99 6.77
N ASP A 163 2.84 19.11 5.48
CA ASP A 163 3.86 18.26 4.86
C ASP A 163 5.15 18.23 5.70
N TYR A 164 5.80 17.07 5.73
CA TYR A 164 7.01 16.84 6.53
C TYR A 164 8.10 17.89 6.24
N PHE A 165 8.23 18.29 4.97
CA PHE A 165 9.23 19.26 4.52
C PHE A 165 8.72 20.71 4.51
N CYS A 166 7.59 21.00 5.16
CA CYS A 166 7.04 22.35 5.22
C CYS A 166 7.98 23.30 5.97
N SER A 167 8.36 24.40 5.32
CA SER A 167 9.27 25.41 5.88
C SER A 167 8.53 26.65 6.42
N CYS A 168 7.30 26.52 6.91
CA CYS A 168 6.58 27.65 7.48
C CYS A 168 7.14 28.05 8.85
N ASN A 169 6.95 29.32 9.25
CA ASN A 169 7.52 29.84 10.50
C ASN A 169 7.06 29.08 11.75
N SER A 170 5.81 28.61 11.77
CA SER A 170 5.26 27.84 12.90
C SER A 170 5.93 26.47 13.04
N CYS A 171 6.02 25.69 11.96
CA CYS A 171 6.67 24.38 11.95
C CYS A 171 8.16 24.49 12.28
N ASN A 172 8.86 25.47 11.68
CA ASN A 172 10.28 25.69 11.94
C ASN A 172 10.54 26.08 13.40
N TYR A 173 9.67 26.93 13.99
CA TYR A 173 9.76 27.29 15.39
C TYR A 173 9.57 26.07 16.32
N GLN A 174 8.51 25.28 16.08
CA GLN A 174 8.24 24.08 16.87
C GLN A 174 9.36 23.05 16.74
N GLN A 175 9.92 22.86 15.54
CA GLN A 175 11.01 21.94 15.31
C GLN A 175 12.32 22.37 15.98
N GLN A 176 12.60 23.67 16.04
CA GLN A 176 13.79 24.21 16.72
C GLN A 176 13.67 24.16 18.25
N TYR A 177 12.47 24.42 18.78
CA TYR A 177 12.23 24.45 20.22
C TYR A 177 12.09 23.03 20.80
N ASP A 178 11.23 22.20 20.21
CA ASP A 178 11.01 20.81 20.63
C ASP A 178 10.62 19.92 19.44
N SER A 179 11.65 19.36 18.79
CA SER A 179 11.47 18.44 17.67
C SER A 179 10.75 17.14 18.06
N PHE A 180 10.92 16.65 19.30
CA PHE A 180 10.32 15.39 19.72
C PHE A 180 8.81 15.56 19.92
N SER A 181 8.40 16.60 20.65
CA SER A 181 6.97 16.92 20.77
C SER A 181 6.33 17.20 19.41
N HIS A 182 7.01 17.90 18.51
CA HIS A 182 6.50 18.14 17.16
C HIS A 182 6.24 16.83 16.39
N SER A 183 7.17 15.87 16.45
CA SER A 183 6.98 14.54 15.83
C SER A 183 5.83 13.76 16.49
N ARG A 184 5.70 13.84 17.82
CA ARG A 184 4.63 13.19 18.58
C ARG A 184 3.24 13.78 18.25
N SER A 185 3.17 15.10 18.10
CA SER A 185 1.96 15.81 17.70
C SER A 185 1.47 15.40 16.32
N ARG A 186 2.40 15.28 15.36
CA ARG A 186 2.10 14.83 14.01
C ARG A 186 1.50 13.42 14.00
N ILE A 187 2.12 12.47 14.69
CA ILE A 187 1.62 11.09 14.70
C ILE A 187 0.29 10.96 15.44
N ASN A 188 0.07 11.75 16.51
CA ASN A 188 -1.22 11.79 17.22
C ASN A 188 -2.34 12.35 16.33
N ALA A 189 -2.06 13.41 15.56
CA ALA A 189 -3.00 13.94 14.58
C ALA A 189 -3.33 12.91 13.50
N TYR A 190 -2.32 12.25 12.91
CA TYR A 190 -2.53 11.18 11.92
C TYR A 190 -3.30 9.99 12.50
N ARG A 191 -3.04 9.59 13.74
CA ARG A 191 -3.80 8.54 14.43
C ARG A 191 -5.27 8.91 14.61
N GLY A 192 -5.58 10.18 14.86
CA GLY A 192 -6.95 10.68 14.88
C GLY A 192 -7.62 10.61 13.50
N LEU A 193 -6.94 11.11 12.47
CA LEU A 193 -7.43 11.14 11.08
C LEU A 193 -7.64 9.73 10.50
N ALA A 194 -6.75 8.78 10.84
CA ALA A 194 -6.77 7.40 10.36
C ALA A 194 -7.83 6.52 11.05
N SER A 195 -8.46 7.02 12.12
CA SER A 195 -9.44 6.25 12.87
C SER A 195 -10.72 5.98 12.05
N PRO A 196 -11.30 4.77 12.12
CA PRO A 196 -12.55 4.44 11.46
C PRO A 196 -13.72 5.35 11.86
N ALA A 197 -13.76 5.79 13.12
CA ALA A 197 -14.79 6.68 13.64
C ALA A 197 -14.74 8.05 12.97
N TYR A 198 -13.55 8.66 12.88
CA TYR A 198 -13.39 9.96 12.23
C TYR A 198 -13.64 9.85 10.72
N LEU A 199 -13.02 8.89 10.04
CA LEU A 199 -13.18 8.68 8.59
C LEU A 199 -14.64 8.51 8.17
N SER A 200 -15.43 7.78 8.97
CA SER A 200 -16.85 7.51 8.68
C SER A 200 -17.77 8.73 8.85
N LEU A 201 -17.43 9.63 9.78
CA LEU A 201 -18.32 10.72 10.22
C LEU A 201 -17.91 12.09 9.68
N SER A 202 -16.63 12.30 9.35
CA SER A 202 -16.12 13.60 8.86
C SER A 202 -16.24 13.76 7.35
N ASN A 203 -16.04 12.69 6.58
CA ASN A 203 -15.82 12.75 5.14
C ASN A 203 -17.09 12.38 4.37
N GLU A 204 -17.35 13.07 3.25
CA GLU A 204 -18.46 12.73 2.36
C GLU A 204 -18.21 11.41 1.61
N ASP A 205 -16.95 11.16 1.23
CA ASP A 205 -16.49 9.94 0.58
C ASP A 205 -15.35 9.28 1.40
N PRO A 206 -15.69 8.41 2.36
CA PRO A 206 -14.71 7.84 3.28
C PRO A 206 -13.73 6.89 2.62
N VAL A 207 -14.13 6.24 1.50
CA VAL A 207 -13.29 5.28 0.79
C VAL A 207 -12.11 5.99 0.12
N LEU A 208 -12.35 7.09 -0.59
CA LEU A 208 -11.27 7.85 -1.23
C LEU A 208 -10.33 8.46 -0.20
N ALA A 209 -10.89 9.08 0.85
CA ALA A 209 -10.10 9.67 1.93
C ALA A 209 -9.21 8.63 2.62
N ALA A 210 -9.74 7.44 2.92
CA ALA A 210 -8.96 6.35 3.51
C ALA A 210 -7.87 5.83 2.56
N LEU A 211 -8.13 5.75 1.25
CA LEU A 211 -7.14 5.36 0.24
C LEU A 211 -5.98 6.34 0.18
N GLU A 212 -6.26 7.64 0.06
CA GLU A 212 -5.25 8.70 -0.01
C GLU A 212 -4.43 8.78 1.28
N LEU A 213 -5.11 8.77 2.43
CA LEU A 213 -4.44 8.78 3.74
C LEU A 213 -3.57 7.54 3.94
N SER A 214 -4.01 6.35 3.52
CA SER A 214 -3.20 5.13 3.64
C SER A 214 -1.89 5.21 2.85
N ASN A 215 -1.91 5.88 1.68
CA ASN A 215 -0.73 6.08 0.85
C ASN A 215 0.19 7.15 1.44
N GLU A 216 -0.37 8.25 1.95
CA GLU A 216 0.38 9.29 2.65
C GLU A 216 1.14 8.72 3.86
N LEU A 217 0.46 7.93 4.71
CA LEU A 217 1.06 7.26 5.86
C LEU A 217 2.15 6.26 5.44
N ALA A 218 1.96 5.54 4.34
CA ALA A 218 2.97 4.62 3.81
C ALA A 218 4.23 5.37 3.32
N MET A 219 4.07 6.53 2.67
CA MET A 219 5.21 7.37 2.28
C MET A 219 5.93 7.96 3.50
N LEU A 220 5.18 8.41 4.51
CA LEU A 220 5.76 8.92 5.76
C LEU A 220 6.53 7.85 6.53
N ALA A 221 6.08 6.60 6.51
CA ALA A 221 6.79 5.47 7.11
C ALA A 221 8.19 5.21 6.49
N ASP A 222 8.40 5.63 5.24
CA ASP A 222 9.70 5.53 4.58
C ASP A 222 10.57 6.78 4.82
N ILE A 223 9.96 7.93 5.13
CA ILE A 223 10.65 9.17 5.48
C ILE A 223 11.09 9.15 6.96
N GLU A 224 10.17 8.91 7.88
CA GLU A 224 10.41 8.83 9.33
C GLU A 224 10.69 7.37 9.75
N LYS A 225 11.95 7.07 10.04
CA LYS A 225 12.37 5.69 10.35
C LYS A 225 12.06 5.29 11.79
N GLU A 226 12.03 6.26 12.70
CA GLU A 226 11.86 6.07 14.14
C GLU A 226 10.45 5.56 14.49
N PHE A 227 9.43 6.13 13.84
CA PHE A 227 8.01 5.77 14.03
C PHE A 227 7.44 4.93 12.88
N LYS A 228 8.31 4.29 12.09
CA LYS A 228 7.93 3.52 10.89
C LYS A 228 6.82 2.50 11.17
N ASN A 229 6.91 1.76 12.27
CA ASN A 229 5.94 0.72 12.64
C ASN A 229 4.56 1.31 12.92
N ASP A 230 4.50 2.45 13.61
CA ASP A 230 3.25 3.12 13.94
C ASP A 230 2.55 3.62 12.67
N TYR A 231 3.30 4.25 11.75
CA TYR A 231 2.75 4.68 10.45
C TYR A 231 2.25 3.50 9.59
N ILE A 232 2.97 2.38 9.57
CA ILE A 232 2.54 1.16 8.88
C ILE A 232 1.25 0.62 9.50
N GLN A 233 1.14 0.62 10.83
CA GLN A 233 -0.06 0.17 11.53
C GLN A 233 -1.27 1.07 11.21
N LEU A 234 -1.10 2.39 11.23
CA LEU A 234 -2.15 3.35 10.84
C LEU A 234 -2.55 3.19 9.37
N SER A 235 -1.57 3.01 8.47
CA SER A 235 -1.84 2.72 7.06
C SER A 235 -2.66 1.42 6.92
N SER A 236 -2.30 0.35 7.65
CA SER A 236 -3.07 -0.90 7.67
C SER A 236 -4.49 -0.67 8.18
N GLN A 237 -4.67 0.12 9.25
CA GLN A 237 -5.99 0.44 9.80
C GLN A 237 -6.89 1.12 8.77
N CYS A 238 -6.37 2.08 8.00
CA CYS A 238 -7.11 2.70 6.89
C CYS A 238 -7.46 1.67 5.79
N LYS A 239 -6.54 0.76 5.46
CA LYS A 239 -6.79 -0.30 4.46
C LYS A 239 -7.85 -1.29 4.92
N ASP A 240 -7.77 -1.75 6.18
CA ASP A 240 -8.71 -2.68 6.78
C ASP A 240 -10.11 -2.04 6.94
N TYR A 241 -10.19 -0.73 7.21
CA TYR A 241 -11.45 0.02 7.18
C TYR A 241 -12.16 -0.06 5.81
N VAL A 242 -11.42 0.17 4.72
CA VAL A 242 -11.97 0.08 3.35
C VAL A 242 -12.41 -1.34 3.01
N VAL A 243 -11.67 -2.36 3.47
CA VAL A 243 -12.07 -3.77 3.34
C VAL A 243 -13.36 -4.03 4.11
N GLY A 244 -13.45 -3.60 5.37
CA GLY A 244 -14.64 -3.76 6.20
C GLY A 244 -15.90 -3.09 5.62
N LEU A 245 -15.76 -1.97 4.91
CA LEU A 245 -16.86 -1.36 4.15
C LEU A 245 -17.32 -2.24 2.97
N LEU A 246 -16.37 -2.87 2.25
CA LEU A 246 -16.67 -3.74 1.11
C LEU A 246 -17.32 -5.07 1.53
N ASP A 247 -16.98 -5.58 2.72
CA ASP A 247 -17.58 -6.78 3.32
C ASP A 247 -19.09 -6.60 3.58
N LEU A 248 -19.52 -5.36 3.83
CA LEU A 248 -20.90 -5.01 4.16
C LEU A 248 -21.80 -4.76 2.95
N CYS A 249 -21.24 -4.80 1.74
CA CYS A 249 -21.99 -4.70 0.50
C CYS A 249 -22.85 -5.96 0.29
N ARG A 250 -24.14 -5.75 -0.01
CA ARG A 250 -25.11 -6.83 -0.23
C ARG A 250 -25.60 -6.94 -1.66
N SER A 251 -25.37 -5.92 -2.48
CA SER A 251 -25.78 -5.90 -3.89
C SER A 251 -24.62 -5.55 -4.81
N THR A 252 -24.71 -5.98 -6.06
CA THR A 252 -23.71 -5.64 -7.10
C THR A 252 -23.63 -4.13 -7.30
N GLU A 253 -24.75 -3.41 -7.16
CA GLU A 253 -24.79 -1.95 -7.22
C GLU A 253 -23.98 -1.29 -6.10
N GLU A 254 -24.06 -1.81 -4.86
CA GLU A 254 -23.25 -1.33 -3.74
C GLU A 254 -21.75 -1.56 -4.01
N VAL A 255 -21.39 -2.72 -4.55
CA VAL A 255 -19.99 -3.05 -4.91
C VAL A 255 -19.48 -2.17 -6.05
N GLU A 256 -20.26 -2.01 -7.12
CA GLU A 256 -19.90 -1.16 -8.26
C GLU A 256 -19.76 0.31 -7.87
N ALA A 257 -20.58 0.80 -6.94
CA ALA A 257 -20.44 2.13 -6.38
C ALA A 257 -19.11 2.31 -5.65
N ILE A 258 -18.67 1.33 -4.84
CA ILE A 258 -17.36 1.38 -4.17
C ILE A 258 -16.21 1.32 -5.19
N LEU A 259 -16.29 0.47 -6.21
CA LEU A 259 -15.19 0.22 -7.17
C LEU A 259 -15.01 1.32 -8.22
N ASN A 260 -16.09 1.99 -8.64
CA ASN A 260 -16.07 3.02 -9.67
C ASN A 260 -16.13 4.46 -9.11
N GLY A 261 -16.70 4.63 -7.91
CA GLY A 261 -16.95 5.94 -7.31
C GLY A 261 -18.09 6.73 -7.96
N GLU A 262 -18.11 8.04 -7.75
CA GLU A 262 -19.13 8.92 -8.32
C GLU A 262 -18.84 9.14 -9.81
N THR A 263 -19.60 8.47 -10.67
CA THR A 263 -19.58 8.71 -12.11
C THR A 263 -20.31 10.02 -12.40
N SER A 264 -19.55 11.09 -12.62
CA SER A 264 -20.08 12.33 -13.18
C SER A 264 -20.61 12.05 -14.59
N SER A 265 -21.93 11.94 -14.67
CA SER A 265 -22.71 11.57 -15.86
C SER A 265 -22.72 12.64 -16.97
N GLU A 266 -21.66 13.44 -17.11
CA GLU A 266 -21.59 14.54 -18.10
C GLU A 266 -20.62 14.27 -19.26
N HIS A 267 -19.85 13.17 -19.27
CA HIS A 267 -18.85 12.89 -20.31
C HIS A 267 -18.95 11.54 -21.04
N SER A 268 -20.15 10.97 -21.24
CA SER A 268 -20.29 9.80 -22.12
C SER A 268 -21.64 9.73 -22.83
N TYR A 269 -21.85 10.58 -23.82
CA TYR A 269 -22.86 10.32 -24.86
C TYR A 269 -22.32 9.49 -26.06
N ASP A 270 -21.04 9.10 -26.04
CA ASP A 270 -20.44 8.22 -27.04
C ASP A 270 -19.42 7.29 -26.38
N ASP A 271 -19.89 6.18 -25.80
CA ASP A 271 -19.38 4.81 -26.05
C ASP A 271 -20.05 3.86 -25.05
N VAL A 272 -20.47 2.69 -25.55
CA VAL A 272 -20.86 1.53 -24.73
C VAL A 272 -19.58 0.93 -24.14
N GLY A 273 -18.89 1.72 -23.30
CA GLY A 273 -17.61 1.40 -22.69
C GLY A 273 -17.78 0.71 -21.34
N ARG A 274 -16.82 -0.16 -21.01
CA ARG A 274 -16.72 -0.81 -19.69
C ARG A 274 -16.70 0.25 -18.57
N PRO A 275 -17.23 -0.06 -17.37
CA PRO A 275 -17.18 0.88 -16.25
C PRO A 275 -15.72 1.27 -15.96
N PRO A 276 -15.42 2.58 -15.84
CA PRO A 276 -14.08 3.03 -15.51
C PRO A 276 -13.82 2.66 -14.05
N LEU A 277 -13.12 1.54 -13.84
CA LEU A 277 -12.69 1.00 -12.53
C LEU A 277 -11.64 1.91 -11.87
N THR A 278 -11.94 3.20 -11.69
CA THR A 278 -11.01 4.26 -11.28
C THR A 278 -10.46 4.01 -9.88
N ARG A 279 -11.32 3.70 -8.91
CA ARG A 279 -10.89 3.41 -7.53
C ARG A 279 -10.17 2.09 -7.41
N LEU A 280 -10.54 1.09 -8.20
CA LEU A 280 -9.78 -0.14 -8.24
C LEU A 280 -8.37 0.08 -8.83
N LYS A 281 -8.24 0.92 -9.87
CA LYS A 281 -6.94 1.32 -10.41
C LYS A 281 -6.10 2.05 -9.34
N LEU A 282 -6.73 2.94 -8.59
CA LEU A 282 -6.11 3.63 -7.46
C LEU A 282 -5.70 2.67 -6.34
N ALA A 283 -6.55 1.71 -5.99
CA ALA A 283 -6.28 0.71 -4.97
C ALA A 283 -5.13 -0.23 -5.36
N ILE A 284 -4.99 -0.55 -6.66
CA ILE A 284 -3.82 -1.28 -7.18
C ILE A 284 -2.56 -0.41 -7.08
N LYS A 285 -2.65 0.89 -7.42
CA LYS A 285 -1.53 1.84 -7.31
C LYS A 285 -1.03 2.01 -5.87
N TYR A 286 -1.94 2.04 -4.90
CA TYR A 286 -1.62 2.14 -3.47
C TYR A 286 -1.40 0.78 -2.77
N GLU A 287 -1.31 -0.31 -3.55
CA GLU A 287 -1.07 -1.67 -3.06
C GLU A 287 -2.03 -2.15 -1.95
N LEU A 288 -3.34 -1.89 -2.08
CA LEU A 288 -4.36 -2.42 -1.17
C LEU A 288 -4.70 -3.88 -1.49
N LYS A 289 -3.80 -4.78 -1.09
CA LYS A 289 -3.87 -6.22 -1.42
C LYS A 289 -5.17 -6.88 -0.95
N LYS A 290 -5.55 -6.72 0.33
CA LYS A 290 -6.77 -7.32 0.91
C LYS A 290 -8.05 -6.83 0.22
N PHE A 291 -8.15 -5.54 -0.12
CA PHE A 291 -9.30 -4.96 -0.81
C PHE A 291 -9.51 -5.59 -2.19
N VAL A 292 -8.43 -5.70 -2.97
CA VAL A 292 -8.49 -6.30 -4.31
C VAL A 292 -8.75 -7.80 -4.21
N ALA A 293 -8.15 -8.49 -3.23
CA ALA A 293 -8.32 -9.92 -3.01
C ALA A 293 -9.71 -10.32 -2.46
N HIS A 294 -10.49 -9.34 -1.98
CA HIS A 294 -11.79 -9.58 -1.38
C HIS A 294 -12.74 -10.32 -2.34
N PRO A 295 -13.50 -11.34 -1.88
CA PRO A 295 -14.37 -12.15 -2.75
C PRO A 295 -15.35 -11.34 -3.61
N ASN A 296 -15.97 -10.28 -3.06
CA ASN A 296 -16.90 -9.43 -3.81
C ASN A 296 -16.20 -8.69 -4.96
N CYS A 297 -14.98 -8.19 -4.74
CA CYS A 297 -14.19 -7.54 -5.78
C CYS A 297 -13.74 -8.54 -6.85
N GLN A 298 -13.26 -9.71 -6.43
CA GLN A 298 -12.82 -10.79 -7.32
C GLN A 298 -13.98 -11.30 -8.19
N GLN A 299 -15.20 -11.39 -7.67
CA GLN A 299 -16.37 -11.77 -8.44
C GLN A 299 -16.71 -10.75 -9.54
N GLN A 300 -16.59 -9.45 -9.26
CA GLN A 300 -16.79 -8.39 -10.25
C GLN A 300 -15.67 -8.39 -11.30
N LEU A 301 -14.42 -8.62 -10.88
CA LEU A 301 -13.31 -8.78 -11.82
C LEU A 301 -13.48 -9.98 -12.75
N LEU A 302 -13.98 -11.09 -12.21
CA LEU A 302 -14.29 -12.29 -12.99
C LEU A 302 -15.44 -12.08 -13.99
N SER A 303 -16.45 -11.27 -13.65
CA SER A 303 -17.56 -10.97 -14.57
C SER A 303 -17.06 -10.15 -15.76
N ILE A 304 -16.16 -9.19 -15.53
CA ILE A 304 -15.51 -8.39 -16.59
C ILE A 304 -14.54 -9.24 -17.41
N TRP A 305 -13.78 -10.13 -16.77
CA TRP A 305 -12.83 -11.01 -17.44
C TRP A 305 -13.49 -11.94 -18.48
N TYR A 306 -14.70 -12.44 -18.17
CA TYR A 306 -15.48 -13.37 -19.01
C TYR A 306 -16.69 -12.73 -19.73
N GLU A 307 -16.76 -11.40 -19.81
CA GLU A 307 -17.91 -10.59 -20.29
C GLU A 307 -18.61 -11.15 -21.56
N ASN A 308 -17.84 -11.63 -22.55
CA ASN A 308 -18.36 -12.14 -23.83
C ASN A 308 -18.39 -13.68 -23.95
N ILE A 309 -17.95 -14.41 -22.92
CA ILE A 309 -17.86 -15.89 -22.93
C ILE A 309 -18.30 -16.47 -21.57
N PRO A 310 -19.56 -16.27 -21.15
CA PRO A 310 -20.04 -16.69 -19.82
C PRO A 310 -19.95 -18.21 -19.64
N GLY A 311 -20.17 -18.97 -20.71
CA GLY A 311 -20.14 -20.44 -20.68
C GLY A 311 -18.77 -21.03 -20.33
N LEU A 312 -17.66 -20.32 -20.59
CA LEU A 312 -16.30 -20.82 -20.33
C LEU A 312 -15.89 -20.72 -18.85
N ARG A 313 -16.55 -19.84 -18.08
CA ARG A 313 -16.26 -19.64 -16.66
C ARG A 313 -16.41 -20.92 -15.84
N GLN A 314 -17.47 -21.68 -16.10
CA GLN A 314 -17.83 -22.91 -15.36
C GLN A 314 -17.25 -24.20 -15.95
N GLN A 315 -16.47 -24.12 -17.03
CA GLN A 315 -15.93 -25.32 -17.68
C GLN A 315 -14.73 -25.91 -16.95
N THR A 316 -14.50 -27.20 -17.18
CA THR A 316 -13.34 -27.93 -16.66
C THR A 316 -12.03 -27.41 -17.26
N THR A 317 -10.92 -27.63 -16.57
CA THR A 317 -9.58 -27.25 -17.03
C THR A 317 -9.24 -27.86 -18.39
N GLY A 318 -9.71 -29.08 -18.68
CA GLY A 318 -9.50 -29.74 -19.97
C GLY A 318 -10.15 -28.97 -21.14
N VAL A 319 -11.38 -28.49 -20.97
CA VAL A 319 -12.06 -27.68 -21.99
C VAL A 319 -11.36 -26.34 -22.18
N LYS A 320 -10.93 -25.69 -21.07
CA LYS A 320 -10.16 -24.44 -21.14
C LYS A 320 -8.84 -24.63 -21.91
N LEU A 321 -8.14 -25.75 -21.69
CA LEU A 321 -6.90 -26.08 -22.40
C LEU A 321 -7.16 -26.36 -23.89
N LEU A 322 -8.27 -27.02 -24.24
CA LEU A 322 -8.68 -27.20 -25.62
C LEU A 322 -8.96 -25.87 -26.32
N VAL A 323 -9.61 -24.92 -25.65
CA VAL A 323 -9.82 -23.56 -26.17
C VAL A 323 -8.48 -22.84 -26.40
N VAL A 324 -7.54 -22.92 -25.45
CA VAL A 324 -6.20 -22.32 -25.62
C VAL A 324 -5.48 -22.91 -26.84
N LEU A 325 -5.52 -24.24 -27.01
CA LEU A 325 -4.94 -24.93 -28.16
C LEU A 325 -5.60 -24.51 -29.48
N ALA A 326 -6.93 -24.44 -29.50
CA ALA A 326 -7.68 -24.01 -30.68
C ALA A 326 -7.34 -22.55 -31.07
N VAL A 327 -7.19 -21.66 -30.09
CA VAL A 327 -6.77 -20.26 -30.32
C VAL A 327 -5.32 -20.20 -30.79
N ALA A 328 -4.42 -21.03 -30.27
CA ALA A 328 -3.03 -21.08 -30.72
C ALA A 328 -2.92 -21.48 -32.19
N ILE A 329 -3.66 -22.51 -32.62
CA ILE A 329 -3.69 -22.96 -34.02
C ILE A 329 -4.39 -21.93 -34.90
N GLY A 330 -5.51 -21.37 -34.43
CA GLY A 330 -6.35 -20.42 -35.18
C GLY A 330 -5.87 -18.96 -35.18
N LEU A 331 -4.76 -18.64 -34.49
CA LEU A 331 -4.30 -17.27 -34.26
C LEU A 331 -4.15 -16.43 -35.55
N PRO A 332 -3.56 -16.95 -36.65
CA PRO A 332 -3.42 -16.18 -37.88
C PRO A 332 -4.78 -15.80 -38.50
N VAL A 333 -5.75 -16.73 -38.45
CA VAL A 333 -7.10 -16.51 -38.99
C VAL A 333 -7.85 -15.50 -38.15
N LEU A 334 -7.75 -15.59 -36.81
CA LEU A 334 -8.37 -14.65 -35.88
C LEU A 334 -7.82 -13.22 -36.02
N ALA A 335 -6.50 -13.09 -36.25
CA ALA A 335 -5.87 -11.79 -36.47
C ALA A 335 -6.36 -11.12 -37.76
N VAL A 336 -6.45 -11.87 -38.86
CA VAL A 336 -6.99 -11.36 -40.14
C VAL A 336 -8.48 -11.01 -40.02
N ALA A 337 -9.28 -11.84 -39.37
CA ALA A 337 -10.70 -11.58 -39.15
C ALA A 337 -10.95 -10.29 -38.35
N TYR A 338 -10.14 -10.06 -37.30
CA TYR A 338 -10.18 -8.83 -36.52
C TYR A 338 -9.80 -7.59 -37.32
N TRP A 339 -8.80 -7.72 -38.20
CA TRP A 339 -8.32 -6.62 -39.05
C TRP A 339 -9.37 -6.18 -40.08
N ILE A 340 -10.04 -7.14 -40.73
CA ILE A 340 -11.05 -6.88 -41.76
C ILE A 340 -12.37 -6.40 -41.15
N THR A 341 -12.83 -7.03 -40.06
CA THR A 341 -14.15 -6.75 -39.47
C THR A 341 -14.11 -6.65 -37.93
N PRO A 342 -13.62 -5.53 -37.36
CA PRO A 342 -13.45 -5.39 -35.92
C PRO A 342 -14.76 -5.31 -35.12
N SER A 343 -15.89 -4.98 -35.78
CA SER A 343 -17.23 -4.91 -35.18
C SER A 343 -18.02 -6.22 -35.25
N SER A 344 -17.47 -7.28 -35.87
CA SER A 344 -18.10 -8.59 -35.98
C SER A 344 -18.24 -9.28 -34.62
N ARG A 345 -19.04 -10.36 -34.54
CA ARG A 345 -19.14 -11.19 -33.32
C ARG A 345 -17.76 -11.74 -32.89
N VAL A 346 -16.94 -12.18 -33.85
CA VAL A 346 -15.56 -12.63 -33.61
C VAL A 346 -14.70 -11.47 -33.10
N GLY A 347 -14.86 -10.27 -33.67
CA GLY A 347 -14.17 -9.07 -33.21
C GLY A 347 -14.51 -8.69 -31.76
N LYS A 348 -15.79 -8.76 -31.37
CA LYS A 348 -16.24 -8.54 -29.98
C LYS A 348 -15.67 -9.59 -29.02
N VAL A 349 -15.61 -10.86 -29.45
CA VAL A 349 -14.99 -11.95 -28.66
C VAL A 349 -13.48 -11.71 -28.49
N MET A 350 -12.76 -11.33 -29.54
CA MET A 350 -11.31 -11.02 -29.46
C MET A 350 -10.99 -9.79 -28.61
N ARG A 351 -11.95 -8.87 -28.41
CA ARG A 351 -11.81 -7.74 -27.47
C ARG A 351 -12.05 -8.12 -26.01
N SER A 352 -12.55 -9.33 -25.73
CA SER A 352 -12.69 -9.80 -24.35
C SER A 352 -11.31 -9.97 -23.70
N PRO A 353 -11.14 -9.63 -22.40
CA PRO A 353 -9.82 -9.64 -21.75
C PRO A 353 -9.20 -11.03 -21.74
N PHE A 354 -10.00 -12.06 -21.46
CA PHE A 354 -9.57 -13.45 -21.50
C PHE A 354 -9.00 -13.85 -22.88
N MET A 355 -9.67 -13.49 -23.98
CA MET A 355 -9.19 -13.83 -25.32
C MET A 355 -7.91 -13.08 -25.68
N LYS A 356 -7.75 -11.81 -25.25
CA LYS A 356 -6.49 -11.09 -25.41
C LYS A 356 -5.36 -11.84 -24.71
N PHE A 357 -5.56 -12.21 -23.44
CA PHE A 357 -4.57 -12.95 -22.66
C PHE A 357 -4.18 -14.27 -23.33
N VAL A 358 -5.17 -15.09 -23.72
CA VAL A 358 -4.92 -16.36 -24.41
C VAL A 358 -4.19 -16.13 -25.74
N ALA A 359 -4.58 -15.13 -26.53
CA ALA A 359 -3.92 -14.83 -27.80
C ALA A 359 -2.45 -14.43 -27.62
N HIS A 360 -2.13 -13.63 -26.60
CA HIS A 360 -0.75 -13.24 -26.28
C HIS A 360 0.07 -14.42 -25.73
N ALA A 361 -0.50 -15.21 -24.81
CA ALA A 361 0.15 -16.41 -24.29
C ALA A 361 0.42 -17.45 -25.39
N SER A 362 -0.56 -17.68 -26.28
CA SER A 362 -0.42 -18.57 -27.43
C SER A 362 0.62 -18.07 -28.43
N SER A 363 0.66 -16.77 -28.71
CA SER A 363 1.71 -16.17 -29.54
C SER A 363 3.11 -16.38 -28.95
N PHE A 364 3.26 -16.17 -27.65
CA PHE A 364 4.53 -16.32 -26.97
C PHE A 364 5.00 -17.79 -26.94
N THR A 365 4.09 -18.74 -26.70
CA THR A 365 4.41 -20.17 -26.79
C THR A 365 4.77 -20.61 -28.20
N ILE A 366 4.12 -20.07 -29.24
CA ILE A 366 4.53 -20.26 -30.64
C ILE A 366 5.93 -19.71 -30.88
N PHE A 367 6.27 -18.54 -30.32
CA PHE A 367 7.62 -17.99 -30.42
C PHE A 367 8.68 -18.91 -29.78
N LEU A 368 8.43 -19.44 -28.58
CA LEU A 368 9.32 -20.44 -27.96
C LEU A 368 9.43 -21.70 -28.83
N GLY A 369 8.32 -22.16 -29.40
CA GLY A 369 8.29 -23.27 -30.37
C GLY A 369 9.15 -22.98 -31.61
N LEU A 370 9.12 -21.76 -32.15
CA LEU A 370 9.96 -21.34 -33.27
C LEU A 370 11.45 -21.32 -32.90
N LEU A 371 11.81 -20.92 -31.68
CA LEU A 371 13.20 -20.99 -31.19
C LEU A 371 13.69 -22.44 -31.13
N ILE A 372 12.85 -23.36 -30.62
CA ILE A 372 13.15 -24.79 -30.58
C ILE A 372 13.27 -25.35 -31.99
N LEU A 373 12.34 -25.02 -32.90
CA LEU A 373 12.37 -25.46 -34.30
C LEU A 373 13.60 -24.93 -35.05
N ASN A 374 14.07 -23.73 -34.75
CA ASN A 374 15.30 -23.19 -35.32
C ASN A 374 16.56 -23.98 -34.88
N ALA A 375 16.51 -24.64 -33.73
CA ALA A 375 17.56 -25.54 -33.25
C ALA A 375 17.37 -27.00 -33.70
N ALA A 376 16.15 -27.40 -34.08
CA ALA A 376 15.75 -28.78 -34.31
C ALA A 376 16.54 -29.48 -35.44
N ASP A 377 16.92 -28.75 -36.49
CA ASP A 377 17.73 -29.27 -37.60
C ASP A 377 19.08 -29.85 -37.13
N ARG A 378 19.53 -29.55 -35.90
CA ARG A 378 20.80 -30.00 -35.33
C ARG A 378 20.66 -31.01 -34.18
N PHE A 379 19.45 -31.46 -33.84
CA PHE A 379 19.24 -32.35 -32.68
C PHE A 379 19.91 -33.72 -32.81
N ALA A 380 20.04 -34.25 -34.03
CA ALA A 380 20.77 -35.50 -34.28
C ALA A 380 22.30 -35.33 -34.34
N GLY A 381 22.82 -34.13 -34.05
CA GLY A 381 24.21 -33.75 -34.27
C GLY A 381 24.43 -33.15 -35.67
N THR A 382 25.50 -32.38 -35.82
CA THR A 382 25.87 -31.78 -37.12
C THR A 382 26.59 -32.78 -38.00
N THR A 383 26.20 -32.88 -39.28
CA THR A 383 26.86 -33.74 -40.27
C THR A 383 28.22 -33.22 -40.71
N LEU A 384 28.48 -31.92 -40.55
CA LEU A 384 29.74 -31.26 -40.88
C LEU A 384 30.65 -31.16 -39.65
N LEU A 385 31.94 -31.48 -39.83
CA LEU A 385 32.95 -31.26 -38.79
C LEU A 385 33.32 -29.76 -38.71
N PRO A 386 33.81 -29.27 -37.55
CA PRO A 386 34.21 -27.85 -37.39
C PRO A 386 35.33 -27.37 -38.32
N ASN A 387 36.12 -28.30 -38.87
CA ASN A 387 37.19 -28.03 -39.84
C ASN A 387 36.69 -27.92 -41.28
N MET A 388 35.41 -28.19 -41.54
CA MET A 388 34.81 -28.09 -42.86
C MET A 388 34.05 -26.76 -43.01
N THR A 389 34.16 -26.16 -44.20
CA THR A 389 33.51 -24.89 -44.51
C THR A 389 32.01 -25.07 -44.76
N HIS A 390 31.20 -24.20 -44.17
CA HIS A 390 29.76 -24.16 -44.46
C HIS A 390 29.53 -23.61 -45.88
N HIS A 391 29.13 -24.47 -46.83
CA HIS A 391 28.74 -24.04 -48.18
C HIS A 391 27.28 -23.54 -48.29
N GLN A 392 26.63 -23.31 -47.14
CA GLN A 392 25.21 -22.98 -47.11
C GLN A 392 25.02 -21.48 -47.31
N GLN A 393 24.30 -21.10 -48.38
CA GLN A 393 23.73 -19.75 -48.51
C GLN A 393 23.05 -19.36 -47.20
N PRO A 394 23.14 -18.10 -46.75
CA PRO A 394 22.46 -17.64 -45.54
C PRO A 394 20.94 -17.76 -45.75
N GLY A 395 20.39 -18.92 -45.40
CA GLY A 395 19.06 -19.33 -45.80
C GLY A 395 17.97 -18.64 -44.98
N ALA A 396 16.88 -18.30 -45.66
CA ALA A 396 15.64 -17.73 -45.13
C ALA A 396 15.05 -18.40 -43.87
N SER A 397 15.52 -19.60 -43.49
CA SER A 397 15.12 -20.26 -42.23
C SER A 397 15.52 -19.48 -40.97
N GLN A 398 16.61 -18.70 -41.02
CA GLN A 398 17.18 -18.05 -39.83
C GLN A 398 16.59 -16.66 -39.52
N MET A 399 15.88 -16.04 -40.48
CA MET A 399 15.12 -14.80 -40.24
C MET A 399 13.71 -15.03 -39.66
N LYS A 400 13.26 -16.29 -39.52
CA LYS A 400 11.93 -16.62 -38.99
C LYS A 400 11.69 -16.08 -37.57
N CYS A 401 12.74 -16.01 -36.76
CA CYS A 401 12.68 -15.49 -35.39
C CYS A 401 12.81 -13.95 -35.31
N PHE A 402 13.26 -13.28 -36.38
CA PHE A 402 13.48 -11.84 -36.39
C PHE A 402 12.15 -11.08 -36.32
N TYR A 403 11.17 -11.45 -37.16
CA TYR A 403 9.88 -10.75 -37.24
C TYR A 403 9.08 -10.80 -35.92
N PRO A 404 8.96 -11.96 -35.23
CA PRO A 404 8.42 -12.01 -33.87
C PRO A 404 9.18 -11.12 -32.87
N SER A 405 10.52 -11.13 -32.91
CA SER A 405 11.34 -10.32 -31.99
C SER A 405 11.10 -8.82 -32.18
N VAL A 406 11.02 -8.35 -33.43
CA VAL A 406 10.68 -6.96 -33.75
C VAL A 406 9.26 -6.60 -33.26
N GLY A 407 8.32 -7.53 -33.39
CA GLY A 407 6.96 -7.34 -32.86
C GLY A 407 6.92 -7.23 -31.33
N MET A 408 7.78 -7.95 -30.61
CA MET A 408 7.94 -7.80 -29.15
C MET A 408 8.56 -6.46 -28.79
N ILE A 409 9.62 -6.03 -29.49
CA ILE A 409 10.23 -4.70 -29.29
C ILE A 409 9.19 -3.59 -29.48
N TRP A 410 8.37 -3.69 -30.53
CA TRP A 410 7.30 -2.72 -30.77
C TRP A 410 6.22 -2.73 -29.70
N ALA A 411 5.93 -3.88 -29.09
CA ALA A 411 5.00 -3.98 -27.97
C ALA A 411 5.54 -3.27 -26.72
N GLU A 412 6.81 -3.50 -26.37
CA GLU A 412 7.45 -2.86 -25.22
C GLU A 412 7.60 -1.33 -25.41
N VAL A 413 7.94 -0.87 -26.62
CA VAL A 413 8.01 0.57 -26.91
C VAL A 413 6.66 1.25 -26.69
N LYS A 414 5.56 0.60 -27.06
CA LYS A 414 4.21 1.12 -26.78
C LYS A 414 3.91 1.13 -25.28
N GLU A 415 4.38 0.13 -24.53
CA GLU A 415 4.23 0.07 -23.09
C GLU A 415 4.92 1.23 -22.40
N ILE A 416 6.21 1.43 -22.70
CA ILE A 416 7.03 2.52 -22.17
C ILE A 416 6.41 3.89 -22.51
N TRP A 417 5.85 4.04 -23.71
CA TRP A 417 5.19 5.29 -24.10
C TRP A 417 3.88 5.54 -23.34
N SER A 418 3.15 4.48 -22.98
CA SER A 418 1.87 4.58 -22.25
C SER A 418 2.04 4.81 -20.74
N GLN A 419 3.01 4.16 -20.11
CA GLN A 419 3.26 4.23 -18.66
C GLN A 419 4.26 5.33 -18.29
N GLY A 420 5.16 5.67 -19.22
CA GLY A 420 6.33 6.49 -18.93
C GLY A 420 7.50 5.66 -18.40
N PRO A 421 8.75 6.13 -18.58
CA PRO A 421 9.95 5.37 -18.23
C PRO A 421 10.13 5.16 -16.73
N GLY A 422 9.64 6.10 -15.90
CA GLY A 422 9.76 6.01 -14.44
C GLY A 422 8.98 4.84 -13.87
N GLU A 423 7.69 4.72 -14.20
CA GLU A 423 6.84 3.63 -13.72
C GLU A 423 7.25 2.27 -14.32
N TYR A 424 7.68 2.26 -15.59
CA TYR A 424 8.08 1.01 -16.28
C TYR A 424 9.27 0.31 -15.62
N LEU A 425 10.29 1.08 -15.21
CA LEU A 425 11.54 0.53 -14.64
C LEU A 425 11.42 0.07 -13.18
N VAL A 426 10.33 0.42 -12.49
CA VAL A 426 10.08 -0.03 -11.11
C VAL A 426 9.76 -1.52 -11.05
N GLU A 427 9.13 -2.07 -12.10
CA GLU A 427 8.80 -3.50 -12.16
C GLU A 427 10.01 -4.32 -12.66
N PRO A 428 10.59 -5.22 -11.84
CA PRO A 428 11.84 -5.92 -12.17
C PRO A 428 11.69 -6.83 -13.39
N TRP A 429 10.48 -7.32 -13.61
CA TRP A 429 10.15 -8.13 -14.76
C TRP A 429 10.30 -7.33 -16.08
N ASN A 430 9.82 -6.09 -16.12
CA ASN A 430 9.94 -5.22 -17.29
C ASN A 430 11.42 -4.94 -17.64
N PHE A 431 12.28 -4.83 -16.61
CA PHE A 431 13.72 -4.71 -16.82
C PHE A 431 14.33 -5.97 -17.46
N LEU A 432 13.89 -7.17 -17.04
CA LEU A 432 14.30 -8.43 -17.66
C LEU A 432 13.87 -8.50 -19.13
N ASP A 433 12.61 -8.14 -19.42
CA ASP A 433 12.09 -8.12 -20.79
C ASP A 433 12.86 -7.14 -21.69
N PHE A 434 13.14 -5.92 -21.19
CA PHE A 434 13.99 -4.95 -21.89
C PHE A 434 15.40 -5.50 -22.17
N GLY A 435 16.04 -6.10 -21.17
CA GLY A 435 17.37 -6.70 -21.30
C GLY A 435 17.40 -7.86 -22.29
N MET A 436 16.42 -8.76 -22.23
CA MET A 436 16.27 -9.87 -23.16
C MET A 436 16.12 -9.40 -24.60
N LEU A 437 15.26 -8.40 -24.85
CA LEU A 437 15.05 -7.85 -26.19
C LEU A 437 16.26 -7.06 -26.70
N ALA A 438 16.98 -6.36 -25.82
CA ALA A 438 18.23 -5.68 -26.17
C ALA A 438 19.32 -6.68 -26.61
N ILE A 439 19.43 -7.83 -25.93
CA ILE A 439 20.37 -8.90 -26.30
C ILE A 439 19.95 -9.54 -27.64
N PHE A 440 18.66 -9.79 -27.88
CA PHE A 440 18.17 -10.23 -29.20
C PHE A 440 18.56 -9.24 -30.31
N LEU A 441 18.33 -7.94 -30.09
CA LEU A 441 18.67 -6.89 -31.06
C LEU A 441 20.17 -6.82 -31.33
N ALA A 442 21.00 -6.91 -30.29
CA ALA A 442 22.46 -6.95 -30.42
C ALA A 442 22.93 -8.19 -31.21
N SER A 443 22.36 -9.36 -30.91
CA SER A 443 22.68 -10.61 -31.63
C SER A 443 22.31 -10.51 -33.11
N PHE A 444 21.11 -10.02 -33.44
CA PHE A 444 20.68 -9.86 -34.84
C PHE A 444 21.52 -8.80 -35.56
N SER A 445 21.94 -7.74 -34.88
CA SER A 445 22.80 -6.69 -35.45
C SER A 445 24.19 -7.23 -35.79
N CYS A 446 24.80 -8.02 -34.90
CA CYS A 446 26.07 -8.70 -35.18
C CYS A 446 25.95 -9.67 -36.35
N ARG A 447 24.84 -10.41 -36.43
CA ARG A 447 24.56 -11.34 -37.53
C ARG A 447 24.38 -10.61 -38.86
N PHE A 448 23.65 -9.50 -38.87
CA PHE A 448 23.47 -8.67 -40.05
C PHE A 448 24.82 -8.08 -40.53
N SER A 449 25.66 -7.66 -39.59
CA SER A 449 27.02 -7.22 -39.91
C SER A 449 27.85 -8.34 -40.55
N ALA A 450 27.85 -9.55 -39.98
CA ALA A 450 28.55 -10.70 -40.54
C ALA A 450 28.06 -11.03 -41.97
N MET A 451 26.74 -11.04 -42.18
CA MET A 451 26.13 -11.28 -43.50
C MET A 451 26.52 -10.20 -44.51
N LYS A 452 26.54 -8.92 -44.12
CA LYS A 452 26.94 -7.81 -45.00
C LYS A 452 28.41 -7.93 -45.42
N HIS A 453 29.30 -8.29 -44.51
CA HIS A 453 30.72 -8.48 -44.83
C HIS A 453 30.92 -9.67 -45.77
N ALA A 454 30.19 -10.78 -45.56
CA ALA A 454 30.21 -11.92 -46.46
C ALA A 454 29.66 -11.59 -47.86
N ASP A 455 28.59 -10.78 -47.94
CA ASP A 455 28.01 -10.34 -49.23
C ASP A 455 28.96 -9.41 -50.02
N ILE A 456 29.66 -8.50 -49.32
CA ILE A 456 30.71 -7.66 -49.93
C ILE A 456 31.85 -8.52 -50.47
N ALA A 457 32.31 -9.51 -49.69
CA ALA A 457 33.34 -10.44 -50.11
C ALA A 457 32.89 -11.25 -51.34
N GLN A 458 31.67 -11.78 -51.33
CA GLN A 458 31.09 -12.53 -52.45
C GLN A 458 30.97 -11.67 -53.72
N THR A 459 30.51 -10.43 -53.58
CA THR A 459 30.38 -9.47 -54.70
C THR A 459 31.74 -9.13 -55.30
N TYR A 460 32.79 -9.01 -54.48
CA TYR A 460 34.15 -8.78 -54.96
C TYR A 460 34.67 -9.95 -55.81
N VAL A 461 34.46 -11.19 -55.35
CA VAL A 461 34.87 -12.39 -56.10
C VAL A 461 34.14 -12.47 -57.43
N TYR A 462 32.83 -12.22 -57.43
CA TYR A 462 32.00 -12.21 -58.64
C TYR A 462 32.44 -11.12 -59.64
N LYS A 463 32.76 -9.91 -59.16
CA LYS A 463 33.19 -8.80 -60.03
C LYS A 463 34.57 -9.01 -60.66
N HIS A 464 35.48 -9.67 -59.95
CA HIS A 464 36.86 -9.87 -60.40
C HIS A 464 37.15 -11.25 -61.02
N ASN A 465 36.17 -12.17 -61.06
CA ASN A 465 36.29 -13.53 -61.61
C ASN A 465 37.58 -14.28 -61.19
N LYS A 466 38.05 -14.05 -59.95
CA LYS A 466 39.29 -14.66 -59.45
C LYS A 466 39.03 -16.07 -58.94
N THR A 467 39.91 -17.01 -59.29
CA THR A 467 39.92 -18.36 -58.70
C THR A 467 40.36 -18.30 -57.23
N LEU A 468 39.94 -19.28 -56.42
CA LEU A 468 40.19 -19.33 -54.96
C LEU A 468 41.67 -19.16 -54.55
N LEU A 469 42.63 -19.42 -55.45
CA LEU A 469 44.07 -19.30 -55.17
C LEU A 469 44.64 -17.87 -55.27
N GLN A 470 43.90 -16.89 -55.82
CA GLN A 470 44.40 -15.52 -56.07
C GLN A 470 43.66 -14.43 -55.27
N LEU A 471 43.07 -14.79 -54.13
CA LEU A 471 42.29 -13.89 -53.29
C LEU A 471 43.19 -13.05 -52.37
N PRO A 472 42.90 -11.75 -52.17
CA PRO A 472 43.50 -10.95 -51.10
C PRO A 472 43.26 -11.60 -49.72
N PRO A 473 44.18 -11.45 -48.76
CA PRO A 473 44.08 -12.09 -47.44
C PRO A 473 42.79 -11.73 -46.69
N GLU A 474 42.29 -10.51 -46.85
CA GLU A 474 41.04 -10.03 -46.26
C GLU A 474 39.80 -10.80 -46.75
N ILE A 475 39.82 -11.25 -48.01
CA ILE A 475 38.70 -11.98 -48.62
C ILE A 475 38.88 -13.49 -48.43
N HIS A 476 40.14 -13.94 -48.35
CA HIS A 476 40.48 -15.32 -48.04
C HIS A 476 39.94 -15.77 -46.67
N TYR A 477 39.85 -14.86 -45.69
CA TYR A 477 39.23 -15.12 -44.38
C TYR A 477 37.83 -15.75 -44.49
N PHE A 478 36.97 -15.24 -45.38
CA PHE A 478 35.60 -15.74 -45.54
C PHE A 478 35.51 -17.14 -46.17
N THR A 479 36.64 -17.72 -46.59
CA THR A 479 36.73 -19.11 -47.05
C THR A 479 37.18 -20.08 -45.95
N GLN A 480 37.50 -19.60 -44.76
CA GLN A 480 38.04 -20.41 -43.66
C GLN A 480 36.95 -21.13 -42.87
N ALA A 481 37.30 -22.29 -42.31
CA ALA A 481 36.45 -23.05 -41.40
C ALA A 481 36.44 -22.49 -39.97
N ARG A 482 35.46 -22.88 -39.16
CA ARG A 482 35.16 -22.30 -37.84
C ARG A 482 36.35 -22.30 -36.86
N ILE A 483 37.25 -23.26 -36.96
CA ILE A 483 38.44 -23.38 -36.10
C ILE A 483 39.41 -22.19 -36.31
N TYR A 484 39.45 -21.64 -37.51
CA TYR A 484 40.37 -20.56 -37.89
C TYR A 484 39.73 -19.17 -37.82
N TRP A 485 38.47 -19.07 -37.38
CA TRP A 485 37.83 -17.77 -37.21
C TRP A 485 38.49 -16.96 -36.10
N LEU A 486 38.45 -15.63 -36.24
CA LEU A 486 38.95 -14.77 -35.18
C LEU A 486 38.08 -14.96 -33.91
N PRO A 487 38.67 -14.95 -32.69
CA PRO A 487 37.89 -15.07 -31.45
C PRO A 487 36.81 -14.00 -31.29
N SER A 488 37.02 -12.83 -31.87
CA SER A 488 36.09 -11.69 -31.87
C SER A 488 35.17 -11.64 -33.09
N ASP A 489 35.06 -12.73 -33.86
CA ASP A 489 34.24 -12.75 -35.07
C ASP A 489 32.76 -12.45 -34.75
N PRO A 490 32.11 -11.51 -35.48
CA PRO A 490 30.73 -11.11 -35.19
C PRO A 490 29.72 -12.26 -35.22
N GLN A 491 29.98 -13.35 -35.96
CA GLN A 491 29.13 -14.53 -35.97
C GLN A 491 29.19 -15.28 -34.63
N LEU A 492 30.38 -15.44 -34.04
CA LEU A 492 30.54 -16.08 -32.72
C LEU A 492 29.88 -15.27 -31.61
N VAL A 493 30.08 -13.94 -31.64
CA VAL A 493 29.42 -13.02 -30.70
C VAL A 493 27.90 -13.08 -30.85
N SER A 494 27.39 -13.10 -32.09
CA SER A 494 25.96 -13.27 -32.36
C SER A 494 25.40 -14.56 -31.76
N GLU A 495 26.07 -15.70 -31.97
CA GLU A 495 25.66 -17.01 -31.45
C GLU A 495 25.67 -17.07 -29.92
N GLY A 496 26.70 -16.50 -29.28
CA GLY A 496 26.79 -16.40 -27.82
C GLY A 496 25.66 -15.57 -27.22
N LEU A 497 25.44 -14.36 -27.75
CA LEU A 497 24.34 -13.49 -27.30
C LEU A 497 22.96 -14.12 -27.58
N TYR A 498 22.79 -14.79 -28.73
CA TYR A 498 21.54 -15.49 -29.07
C TYR A 498 21.23 -16.60 -28.06
N ALA A 499 22.23 -17.40 -27.64
CA ALA A 499 22.03 -18.45 -26.65
C ALA A 499 21.56 -17.88 -25.30
N VAL A 500 22.17 -16.78 -24.85
CA VAL A 500 21.74 -16.08 -23.63
C VAL A 500 20.31 -15.57 -23.78
N ALA A 501 19.98 -14.95 -24.91
CA ALA A 501 18.63 -14.45 -25.18
C ALA A 501 17.57 -15.56 -25.20
N VAL A 502 17.90 -16.75 -25.73
CA VAL A 502 17.02 -17.92 -25.70
C VAL A 502 16.71 -18.33 -24.26
N VAL A 503 17.72 -18.44 -23.38
CA VAL A 503 17.50 -18.78 -21.96
C VAL A 503 16.62 -17.75 -21.27
N LEU A 504 16.91 -16.46 -21.45
CA LEU A 504 16.09 -15.38 -20.88
C LEU A 504 14.66 -15.41 -21.42
N SER A 505 14.46 -15.75 -22.70
CA SER A 505 13.12 -15.88 -23.26
C SER A 505 12.29 -16.95 -22.56
N PHE A 506 12.85 -18.11 -22.20
CA PHE A 506 12.12 -19.13 -21.44
C PHE A 506 11.73 -18.66 -20.04
N SER A 507 12.54 -17.83 -19.39
CA SER A 507 12.21 -17.28 -18.07
C SER A 507 10.94 -16.42 -18.07
N ARG A 508 10.57 -15.82 -19.22
CA ARG A 508 9.36 -15.02 -19.40
C ARG A 508 8.07 -15.82 -19.22
N ILE A 509 8.12 -17.16 -19.26
CA ILE A 509 6.92 -17.98 -18.97
C ILE A 509 6.37 -17.73 -17.56
N ALA A 510 7.22 -17.25 -16.64
CA ALA A 510 6.83 -16.83 -15.31
C ALA A 510 5.74 -15.76 -15.32
N TYR A 511 5.61 -14.90 -16.33
CA TYR A 511 4.53 -13.91 -16.40
C TYR A 511 3.12 -14.52 -16.54
N ILE A 512 3.03 -15.75 -17.06
CA ILE A 512 1.75 -16.42 -17.36
C ILE A 512 1.31 -17.28 -16.17
N LEU A 513 2.27 -17.76 -15.36
CA LEU A 513 2.04 -18.62 -14.21
C LEU A 513 1.06 -18.06 -13.14
N PRO A 514 0.98 -16.74 -12.84
CA PRO A 514 0.04 -16.21 -11.84
C PRO A 514 -1.42 -16.37 -12.25
N ALA A 515 -1.70 -16.59 -13.53
CA ALA A 515 -3.06 -16.81 -14.01
C ALA A 515 -3.65 -18.16 -13.54
N ASN A 516 -2.79 -19.12 -13.16
CA ASN A 516 -3.24 -20.42 -12.66
C ASN A 516 -3.31 -20.43 -11.12
N GLU A 517 -4.33 -21.09 -10.60
CA GLU A 517 -4.57 -21.25 -9.16
C GLU A 517 -3.48 -22.07 -8.46
N SER A 518 -3.01 -23.15 -9.09
CA SER A 518 -2.01 -24.02 -8.46
C SER A 518 -0.58 -23.47 -8.52
N PHE A 519 -0.24 -22.66 -9.55
CA PHE A 519 1.13 -22.17 -9.74
C PHE A 519 1.34 -20.73 -9.24
N GLY A 520 0.26 -19.94 -9.11
CA GLY A 520 0.35 -18.54 -8.74
C GLY A 520 0.95 -18.29 -7.35
N PRO A 521 0.39 -18.85 -6.26
CA PRO A 521 0.94 -18.67 -4.92
C PRO A 521 2.40 -19.13 -4.79
N LEU A 522 2.76 -20.24 -5.45
CA LEU A 522 4.13 -20.77 -5.48
C LEU A 522 5.12 -19.79 -6.14
N GLN A 523 4.72 -19.14 -7.23
CA GLN A 523 5.58 -18.17 -7.89
C GLN A 523 5.75 -16.89 -7.06
N ILE A 524 4.68 -16.38 -6.45
CA ILE A 524 4.72 -15.15 -5.66
C ILE A 524 5.59 -15.33 -4.42
N SER A 525 5.47 -16.45 -3.73
CA SER A 525 6.34 -16.80 -2.60
C SER A 525 7.81 -16.89 -3.02
N LEU A 526 8.12 -17.58 -4.14
CA LEU A 526 9.49 -17.65 -4.68
C LEU A 526 10.05 -16.26 -5.03
N GLY A 527 9.26 -15.39 -5.65
CA GLY A 527 9.72 -14.04 -6.01
C GLY A 527 10.09 -13.19 -4.79
N ARG A 528 9.44 -13.41 -3.64
CA ARG A 528 9.67 -12.67 -2.40
C ARG A 528 10.84 -13.24 -1.60
N THR A 529 10.96 -14.56 -1.50
CA THR A 529 12.15 -15.17 -0.90
C THR A 529 13.43 -14.77 -1.62
N VAL A 530 13.39 -14.63 -2.96
CA VAL A 530 14.53 -14.11 -3.74
C VAL A 530 14.93 -12.68 -3.32
N LYS A 531 13.97 -11.79 -3.01
CA LYS A 531 14.28 -10.43 -2.52
C LYS A 531 14.98 -10.45 -1.16
N ASP A 532 14.60 -11.37 -0.27
CA ASP A 532 15.27 -11.52 1.02
C ASP A 532 16.66 -12.16 0.90
N ILE A 533 16.83 -13.11 -0.04
CA ILE A 533 18.14 -13.68 -0.37
C ILE A 533 19.13 -12.58 -0.78
N PHE A 534 18.70 -11.57 -1.56
CA PHE A 534 19.58 -10.48 -1.97
C PHE A 534 20.12 -9.65 -0.79
N LYS A 535 19.34 -9.45 0.28
CA LYS A 535 19.82 -8.76 1.50
C LYS A 535 20.97 -9.52 2.15
N PHE A 536 20.85 -10.86 2.22
CA PHE A 536 21.88 -11.73 2.79
C PHE A 536 23.10 -11.89 1.86
N MET A 537 22.88 -11.88 0.54
CA MET A 537 23.95 -11.99 -0.47
C MET A 537 25.01 -10.89 -0.33
N VAL A 538 24.70 -9.74 0.25
CA VAL A 538 25.69 -8.68 0.54
C VAL A 538 26.79 -9.19 1.49
N ILE A 539 26.42 -9.87 2.58
CA ILE A 539 27.37 -10.45 3.53
C ILE A 539 28.16 -11.57 2.86
N PHE A 540 27.48 -12.40 2.08
CA PHE A 540 28.11 -13.47 1.30
C PHE A 540 29.19 -12.94 0.35
N LEU A 541 28.89 -11.88 -0.40
CA LEU A 541 29.83 -11.25 -1.33
C LEU A 541 31.02 -10.61 -0.61
N LEU A 542 30.81 -9.98 0.56
CA LEU A 542 31.90 -9.39 1.35
C LEU A 542 32.93 -10.44 1.78
N VAL A 543 32.45 -11.57 2.32
CA VAL A 543 33.33 -12.68 2.73
C VAL A 543 34.01 -13.28 1.49
N PHE A 544 33.26 -13.50 0.41
CA PHE A 544 33.80 -14.03 -0.84
C PHE A 544 34.93 -13.15 -1.41
N LEU A 545 34.73 -11.83 -1.49
CA LEU A 545 35.77 -10.91 -1.97
C LEU A 545 37.00 -10.88 -1.06
N ALA A 546 36.83 -10.93 0.26
CA ALA A 546 37.94 -10.94 1.20
C ALA A 546 38.86 -12.15 0.99
N PHE A 547 38.29 -13.35 0.86
CA PHE A 547 39.05 -14.56 0.57
C PHE A 547 39.61 -14.58 -0.86
N MET A 548 38.88 -14.06 -1.85
CA MET A 548 39.36 -13.94 -3.23
C MET A 548 40.64 -13.10 -3.31
N ILE A 549 40.62 -11.90 -2.70
CA ILE A 549 41.79 -11.01 -2.68
C ILE A 549 42.91 -11.63 -1.84
N GLY A 550 42.59 -12.28 -0.71
CA GLY A 550 43.57 -12.98 0.12
C GLY A 550 44.30 -14.09 -0.64
N MET A 551 43.56 -14.95 -1.35
CA MET A 551 44.13 -16.04 -2.14
C MET A 551 44.90 -15.52 -3.36
N PHE A 552 44.39 -14.48 -4.04
CA PHE A 552 45.09 -13.82 -5.14
C PHE A 552 46.42 -13.22 -4.68
N ASN A 553 46.44 -12.47 -3.58
CA ASN A 553 47.66 -11.87 -3.05
C ASN A 553 48.69 -12.93 -2.65
N LEU A 554 48.24 -14.08 -2.13
CA LEU A 554 49.11 -15.20 -1.77
C LEU A 554 49.75 -15.88 -3.00
N TYR A 555 48.98 -16.06 -4.08
CA TYR A 555 49.38 -16.87 -5.23
C TYR A 555 49.77 -16.09 -6.50
N SER A 556 49.59 -14.78 -6.54
CA SER A 556 49.91 -13.92 -7.71
C SER A 556 51.35 -14.07 -8.21
N TYR A 557 52.32 -14.23 -7.30
CA TYR A 557 53.74 -14.40 -7.64
C TYR A 557 54.12 -15.80 -8.16
N TYR A 558 53.19 -16.76 -8.12
CA TYR A 558 53.43 -18.17 -8.45
C TYR A 558 52.91 -18.57 -9.84
N LEU A 559 52.71 -17.60 -10.74
CA LEU A 559 52.35 -17.86 -12.12
C LEU A 559 53.41 -18.74 -12.80
N GLY A 560 52.99 -19.86 -13.40
CA GLY A 560 53.88 -20.85 -14.04
C GLY A 560 54.59 -21.82 -13.07
N ALA A 561 54.45 -21.62 -11.75
CA ALA A 561 55.00 -22.49 -10.71
C ALA A 561 53.97 -23.46 -10.09
N LYS A 562 52.72 -23.39 -10.57
CA LYS A 562 51.60 -24.24 -10.15
C LYS A 562 51.18 -25.16 -11.29
N GLN A 563 50.54 -26.28 -10.93
CA GLN A 563 50.00 -27.23 -11.91
C GLN A 563 48.78 -26.67 -12.67
N ASN A 564 47.99 -25.81 -12.01
CA ASN A 564 46.82 -25.14 -12.56
C ASN A 564 46.96 -23.62 -12.34
N ASP A 565 46.37 -22.81 -13.22
CA ASP A 565 46.41 -21.33 -13.14
C ASP A 565 45.54 -20.72 -12.03
N ALA A 566 44.98 -21.57 -11.16
CA ALA A 566 44.15 -21.21 -10.03
C ALA A 566 44.84 -20.20 -9.10
N PHE A 567 44.09 -19.16 -8.72
CA PHE A 567 44.50 -18.09 -7.81
C PHE A 567 45.62 -17.16 -8.31
N THR A 568 46.10 -17.32 -9.55
CA THR A 568 47.21 -16.50 -10.08
C THR A 568 46.75 -15.13 -10.58
N THR A 569 45.55 -15.06 -11.16
CA THR A 569 44.88 -13.83 -11.57
C THR A 569 43.59 -13.64 -10.77
N LEU A 570 43.08 -12.40 -10.72
CA LEU A 570 41.80 -12.14 -10.04
C LEU A 570 40.63 -12.92 -10.67
N GLU A 571 40.61 -13.07 -12.00
CA GLU A 571 39.57 -13.82 -12.71
C GLU A 571 39.62 -15.32 -12.38
N GLU A 572 40.81 -15.94 -12.39
CA GLU A 572 40.94 -17.36 -12.05
C GLU A 572 40.73 -17.61 -10.55
N SER A 573 41.10 -16.65 -9.69
CA SER A 573 40.76 -16.67 -8.26
C SER A 573 39.24 -16.66 -8.04
N PHE A 574 38.53 -15.79 -8.77
CA PHE A 574 37.08 -15.74 -8.75
C PHE A 574 36.46 -17.08 -9.20
N LYS A 575 36.87 -17.61 -10.36
CA LYS A 575 36.34 -18.88 -10.90
C LYS A 575 36.54 -20.04 -9.92
N THR A 576 37.74 -20.18 -9.38
CA THR A 576 38.10 -21.30 -8.49
C THR A 576 37.36 -21.25 -7.16
N LEU A 577 37.24 -20.07 -6.52
CA LEU A 577 36.43 -19.93 -5.30
C LEU A 577 34.93 -20.06 -5.57
N PHE A 578 34.44 -19.56 -6.71
CA PHE A 578 33.04 -19.68 -7.09
C PHE A 578 32.63 -21.15 -7.23
N TRP A 579 33.40 -21.93 -8.01
CA TRP A 579 33.14 -23.36 -8.18
C TRP A 579 33.39 -24.19 -6.92
N ALA A 580 34.21 -23.69 -5.97
CA ALA A 580 34.41 -24.33 -4.68
C ALA A 580 33.13 -24.35 -3.82
N ILE A 581 32.25 -23.35 -3.93
CA ILE A 581 30.96 -23.32 -3.21
C ILE A 581 30.11 -24.54 -3.57
N PHE A 582 30.19 -25.00 -4.81
CA PHE A 582 29.46 -26.15 -5.33
C PHE A 582 30.24 -27.48 -5.23
N GLY A 583 31.45 -27.46 -4.64
CA GLY A 583 32.31 -28.64 -4.53
C GLY A 583 32.95 -29.10 -5.85
N LEU A 584 32.96 -28.24 -6.89
CA LEU A 584 33.54 -28.56 -8.20
C LEU A 584 35.00 -28.11 -8.34
N SER A 585 35.56 -27.42 -7.33
CA SER A 585 36.95 -26.99 -7.33
C SER A 585 37.89 -28.07 -6.80
N GLU A 586 38.99 -28.31 -7.51
CA GLU A 586 39.99 -29.30 -7.12
C GLU A 586 40.90 -28.80 -5.99
N VAL A 587 41.17 -29.66 -5.00
CA VAL A 587 42.13 -29.39 -3.92
C VAL A 587 43.57 -29.21 -4.45
N LYS A 588 43.88 -29.80 -5.60
CA LYS A 588 45.17 -29.66 -6.29
C LYS A 588 45.45 -28.22 -6.76
N SER A 589 44.42 -27.37 -6.82
CA SER A 589 44.56 -25.94 -7.14
C SER A 589 45.43 -25.14 -6.17
N VAL A 590 45.67 -25.67 -4.95
CA VAL A 590 46.49 -25.03 -3.90
C VAL A 590 47.96 -25.45 -3.96
N VAL A 591 48.27 -26.59 -4.60
CA VAL A 591 49.62 -27.17 -4.62
C VAL A 591 50.56 -26.33 -5.50
N ILE A 592 51.80 -26.14 -5.03
CA ILE A 592 52.87 -25.41 -5.72
C ILE A 592 54.05 -26.34 -5.99
N ASN A 593 54.68 -26.25 -7.15
CA ASN A 593 55.78 -27.15 -7.55
C ASN A 593 57.17 -26.73 -7.02
N ASN A 594 57.29 -25.55 -6.39
CA ASN A 594 58.58 -24.94 -6.00
C ASN A 594 59.10 -25.34 -4.61
N GLY A 595 58.47 -26.30 -3.93
CA GLY A 595 58.87 -26.72 -2.57
C GLY A 595 58.61 -25.68 -1.46
N HIS A 596 57.95 -24.56 -1.76
CA HIS A 596 57.57 -23.50 -0.81
C HIS A 596 56.40 -23.95 0.09
N LYS A 597 56.65 -24.95 0.94
CA LYS A 597 55.62 -25.62 1.75
C LYS A 597 54.88 -24.72 2.73
N PHE A 598 55.50 -23.62 3.19
CA PHE A 598 54.83 -22.65 4.06
C PHE A 598 53.64 -21.98 3.36
N ILE A 599 53.82 -21.51 2.13
CA ILE A 599 52.76 -20.83 1.36
C ILE A 599 51.66 -21.81 0.97
N GLU A 600 52.04 -23.04 0.59
CA GLU A 600 51.09 -24.13 0.33
C GLU A 600 50.23 -24.43 1.58
N ASN A 601 50.85 -24.55 2.76
CA ASN A 601 50.12 -24.75 4.02
C ASN A 601 49.19 -23.59 4.36
N ILE A 602 49.63 -22.33 4.19
CA ILE A 602 48.76 -21.16 4.40
C ILE A 602 47.59 -21.17 3.42
N GLY A 603 47.81 -21.55 2.17
CA GLY A 603 46.75 -21.69 1.18
C GLY A 603 45.76 -22.79 1.52
N TYR A 604 46.23 -23.94 2.04
CA TYR A 604 45.34 -25.00 2.53
C TYR A 604 44.47 -24.52 3.70
N VAL A 605 45.06 -23.77 4.63
CA VAL A 605 44.34 -23.19 5.77
C VAL A 605 43.31 -22.18 5.29
N LEU A 606 43.69 -21.20 4.45
CA LEU A 606 42.77 -20.19 3.94
C LEU A 606 41.64 -20.80 3.12
N TYR A 607 41.94 -21.75 2.24
CA TYR A 607 40.94 -22.45 1.43
C TYR A 607 40.04 -23.35 2.30
N GLY A 608 40.58 -23.99 3.32
CA GLY A 608 39.81 -24.78 4.29
C GLY A 608 38.85 -23.91 5.12
N VAL A 609 39.36 -22.81 5.68
CA VAL A 609 38.56 -21.84 6.43
C VAL A 609 37.47 -21.24 5.53
N TYR A 610 37.81 -20.86 4.30
CA TYR A 610 36.83 -20.40 3.31
C TYR A 610 35.69 -21.41 3.13
N ASN A 611 35.98 -22.70 2.92
CA ASN A 611 34.94 -23.71 2.73
C ASN A 611 34.10 -23.91 4.00
N VAL A 612 34.69 -23.91 5.19
CA VAL A 612 33.95 -23.98 6.46
C VAL A 612 33.02 -22.77 6.61
N THR A 613 33.53 -21.55 6.40
CA THR A 613 32.73 -20.33 6.54
C THR A 613 31.64 -20.22 5.47
N MET A 614 31.97 -20.45 4.20
CA MET A 614 31.01 -20.28 3.09
C MET A 614 29.98 -21.41 3.02
N VAL A 615 30.44 -22.67 3.06
CA VAL A 615 29.57 -23.82 2.83
C VAL A 615 28.88 -24.27 4.11
N ILE A 616 29.58 -24.31 5.25
CA ILE A 616 28.97 -24.82 6.50
C ILE A 616 28.21 -23.72 7.22
N VAL A 617 28.75 -22.51 7.33
CA VAL A 617 28.09 -21.44 8.09
C VAL A 617 27.10 -20.69 7.19
N LEU A 618 27.57 -20.02 6.13
CA LEU A 618 26.73 -19.10 5.37
C LEU A 618 25.64 -19.80 4.55
N LEU A 619 25.92 -20.96 3.94
CA LEU A 619 24.89 -21.70 3.21
C LEU A 619 23.78 -22.22 4.13
N ASN A 620 24.13 -22.77 5.29
CA ASN A 620 23.14 -23.26 6.26
C ASN A 620 22.32 -22.11 6.87
N MET A 621 22.96 -20.97 7.14
CA MET A 621 22.24 -19.76 7.56
C MET A 621 21.30 -19.25 6.47
N LEU A 622 21.72 -19.26 5.20
CA LEU A 622 20.86 -18.90 4.07
C LEU A 622 19.63 -19.81 3.97
N ILE A 623 19.81 -21.13 4.12
CA ILE A 623 18.70 -22.09 4.11
C ILE A 623 17.73 -21.83 5.26
N ALA A 624 18.24 -21.59 6.47
CA ALA A 624 17.41 -21.28 7.64
C ALA A 624 16.60 -19.99 7.44
N MET A 625 17.24 -18.93 6.91
CA MET A 625 16.58 -17.67 6.60
C MET A 625 15.50 -17.83 5.53
N ILE A 626 15.78 -18.57 4.45
CA ILE A 626 14.79 -18.84 3.39
C ILE A 626 13.57 -19.57 3.97
N ASN A 627 13.76 -20.55 4.86
CA ASN A 627 12.65 -21.28 5.48
C ASN A 627 11.78 -20.38 6.36
N SER A 628 12.39 -19.52 7.18
CA SER A 628 11.65 -18.56 8.03
C SER A 628 10.88 -17.55 7.18
N SER A 629 11.53 -16.97 6.16
CA SER A 629 10.88 -16.04 5.22
C SER A 629 9.74 -16.72 4.45
N PHE A 630 9.94 -17.96 4.00
CA PHE A 630 8.91 -18.69 3.24
C PHE A 630 7.64 -18.91 4.09
N GLN A 631 7.79 -19.29 5.36
CA GLN A 631 6.65 -19.50 6.27
C GLN A 631 5.86 -18.20 6.50
N GLU A 632 6.54 -17.08 6.78
CA GLU A 632 5.88 -15.78 6.95
C GLU A 632 5.15 -15.32 5.67
N ILE A 633 5.68 -15.64 4.49
CA ILE A 633 5.08 -15.28 3.22
C ILE A 633 3.91 -16.21 2.85
N GLU A 634 3.94 -17.48 3.28
CA GLU A 634 2.90 -18.48 2.95
C GLU A 634 1.55 -18.11 3.55
N ASP A 635 1.52 -17.56 4.77
CA ASP A 635 0.29 -17.18 5.47
C ASP A 635 -0.54 -16.14 4.70
N ASP A 636 0.10 -15.23 3.95
CA ASP A 636 -0.56 -14.20 3.14
C ASP A 636 -0.61 -14.53 1.64
N ALA A 637 -0.02 -15.65 1.20
CA ALA A 637 0.26 -15.94 -0.21
C ALA A 637 -0.99 -15.89 -1.11
N ASP A 638 -2.15 -16.30 -0.59
CA ASP A 638 -3.42 -16.30 -1.31
C ASP A 638 -3.92 -14.88 -1.63
N VAL A 639 -3.83 -13.97 -0.66
CA VAL A 639 -4.22 -12.56 -0.82
C VAL A 639 -3.34 -11.91 -1.87
N GLU A 640 -2.04 -12.20 -1.80
CA GLU A 640 -1.07 -11.65 -2.72
C GLU A 640 -1.17 -12.20 -4.13
N TRP A 641 -1.41 -13.50 -4.25
CA TRP A 641 -1.67 -14.13 -5.53
C TRP A 641 -2.90 -13.51 -6.19
N LYS A 642 -4.01 -13.33 -5.44
CA LYS A 642 -5.22 -12.68 -5.97
C LYS A 642 -4.96 -11.23 -6.40
N PHE A 643 -4.10 -10.50 -5.67
CA PHE A 643 -3.66 -9.15 -6.05
C PHE A 643 -2.82 -9.16 -7.34
N ALA A 644 -1.80 -10.01 -7.43
CA ALA A 644 -0.96 -10.15 -8.63
C ALA A 644 -1.78 -10.59 -9.85
N ARG A 645 -2.71 -11.53 -9.66
CA ARG A 645 -3.66 -11.97 -10.68
C ARG A 645 -4.57 -10.84 -11.13
N ALA A 646 -5.08 -10.02 -10.21
CA ALA A 646 -5.89 -8.85 -10.54
C ALA A 646 -5.08 -7.81 -11.32
N LYS A 647 -3.81 -7.54 -10.94
CA LYS A 647 -2.90 -6.66 -11.68
C LYS A 647 -2.68 -7.17 -13.12
N LEU A 648 -2.45 -8.47 -13.29
CA LEU A 648 -2.35 -9.11 -14.60
C LEU A 648 -3.63 -8.93 -15.42
N TRP A 649 -4.81 -9.18 -14.84
CA TRP A 649 -6.08 -9.01 -15.55
C TRP A 649 -6.33 -7.56 -15.95
N PHE A 650 -5.98 -6.62 -15.08
CA PHE A 650 -6.14 -5.20 -15.30
C PHE A 650 -5.38 -4.71 -16.55
N SER A 651 -4.19 -5.25 -16.81
CA SER A 651 -3.42 -4.91 -18.03
C SER A 651 -4.13 -5.30 -19.35
N TYR A 652 -5.13 -6.20 -19.31
CA TYR A 652 -5.91 -6.61 -20.47
C TYR A 652 -7.31 -5.97 -20.54
N PHE A 653 -7.72 -5.24 -19.51
CA PHE A 653 -9.00 -4.53 -19.48
C PHE A 653 -9.03 -3.30 -20.37
N GLU A 654 -7.89 -2.59 -20.46
CA GLU A 654 -7.74 -1.44 -21.36
C GLU A 654 -7.97 -1.85 -22.82
N GLU A 655 -8.58 -0.99 -23.63
CA GLU A 655 -8.99 -1.33 -25.00
C GLU A 655 -7.81 -1.62 -25.94
N GLY A 656 -6.59 -1.23 -25.56
CA GLY A 656 -5.36 -1.52 -26.28
C GLY A 656 -4.99 -3.02 -26.39
N ARG A 657 -3.94 -3.30 -27.17
CA ARG A 657 -3.26 -4.62 -27.26
C ARG A 657 -4.15 -5.81 -27.69
N THR A 658 -5.08 -5.61 -28.62
CA THR A 658 -5.97 -6.70 -29.09
C THR A 658 -5.26 -7.73 -29.98
N LEU A 659 -4.23 -7.33 -30.72
CA LEU A 659 -3.50 -8.22 -31.63
C LEU A 659 -2.17 -8.67 -30.97
N PRO A 660 -1.89 -9.98 -30.93
CA PRO A 660 -0.64 -10.49 -30.38
C PRO A 660 0.52 -10.34 -31.36
N VAL A 661 1.74 -10.51 -30.86
CA VAL A 661 2.94 -10.59 -31.70
C VAL A 661 2.81 -11.81 -32.63
N PRO A 662 3.21 -11.74 -33.91
CA PRO A 662 3.82 -10.61 -34.60
C PRO A 662 2.81 -9.72 -35.35
N PHE A 663 1.51 -9.98 -35.24
CA PHE A 663 0.45 -9.26 -35.94
C PHE A 663 0.25 -7.80 -35.47
N ASN A 664 0.83 -7.43 -34.32
CA ASN A 664 0.86 -6.06 -33.78
C ASN A 664 1.61 -5.05 -34.68
N LEU A 665 2.49 -5.51 -35.59
CA LEU A 665 3.26 -4.63 -36.48
C LEU A 665 2.39 -4.01 -37.58
N VAL A 666 1.27 -4.65 -37.95
CA VAL A 666 0.37 -4.12 -38.98
C VAL A 666 -0.56 -3.07 -38.33
N PRO A 667 -0.42 -1.78 -38.67
CA PRO A 667 -1.26 -0.74 -38.08
C PRO A 667 -2.73 -0.94 -38.47
N SER A 668 -3.63 -0.74 -37.51
CA SER A 668 -5.07 -0.79 -37.81
C SER A 668 -5.48 0.43 -38.64
N PRO A 669 -6.48 0.31 -39.54
CA PRO A 669 -6.94 1.43 -40.36
C PRO A 669 -7.35 2.67 -39.55
N LYS A 670 -7.90 2.46 -38.33
CA LYS A 670 -8.22 3.54 -37.38
C LYS A 670 -6.99 4.30 -36.91
N THR A 671 -5.86 3.62 -36.70
CA THR A 671 -4.61 4.24 -36.22
C THR A 671 -3.98 5.09 -37.33
N ILE A 672 -4.08 4.65 -38.59
CA ILE A 672 -3.60 5.41 -39.76
C ILE A 672 -4.46 6.67 -39.97
N LEU A 673 -5.78 6.56 -39.81
CA LEU A 673 -6.70 7.70 -39.85
C LEU A 673 -6.46 8.67 -38.69
N GLY A 674 -6.25 8.16 -37.47
CA GLY A 674 -5.90 8.98 -36.31
C GLY A 674 -4.55 9.67 -36.44
N LEU A 675 -3.52 8.95 -36.91
CA LEU A 675 -2.19 9.51 -37.16
C LEU A 675 -2.23 10.56 -38.27
N SER A 676 -2.96 10.33 -39.36
CA SER A 676 -3.11 11.32 -40.43
C SER A 676 -3.92 12.54 -39.99
N MET A 677 -4.94 12.39 -39.12
CA MET A 677 -5.63 13.52 -38.49
C MET A 677 -4.75 14.27 -37.49
N ALA A 678 -3.93 13.58 -36.70
CA ALA A 678 -2.97 14.19 -35.78
C ALA A 678 -1.83 14.90 -36.53
N LEU A 679 -1.33 14.33 -37.63
CA LEU A 679 -0.38 14.99 -38.51
C LEU A 679 -1.02 16.21 -39.18
N LYS A 680 -2.28 16.10 -39.59
CA LYS A 680 -3.07 17.21 -40.17
C LYS A 680 -3.34 18.30 -39.15
N SER A 681 -3.61 17.96 -37.89
CA SER A 681 -3.79 18.93 -36.81
C SER A 681 -2.47 19.60 -36.41
N GLN A 682 -1.35 18.87 -36.37
CA GLN A 682 -0.03 19.46 -36.16
C GLN A 682 0.42 20.35 -37.34
N LEU A 683 0.11 19.96 -38.58
CA LEU A 683 0.31 20.80 -39.77
C LEU A 683 -0.60 22.04 -39.74
N LEU A 684 -1.85 21.92 -39.26
CA LEU A 684 -2.76 23.05 -39.07
C LEU A 684 -2.28 23.99 -37.96
N GLN A 685 -1.77 23.47 -36.83
CA GLN A 685 -1.19 24.26 -35.74
C GLN A 685 0.12 24.97 -36.15
N LEU A 686 0.94 24.34 -37.00
CA LEU A 686 2.11 24.98 -37.61
C LEU A 686 1.70 26.07 -38.63
N LYS A 687 0.58 25.87 -39.34
CA LYS A 687 0.03 26.84 -40.29
C LYS A 687 -0.69 28.01 -39.60
N GLU A 688 -1.32 27.77 -38.45
CA GLU A 688 -1.90 28.80 -37.57
C GLU A 688 -0.81 29.61 -36.86
N LYS A 689 0.28 28.99 -36.39
CA LYS A 689 1.45 29.73 -35.88
C LYS A 689 2.11 30.64 -36.92
N CYS A 690 1.98 30.32 -38.22
CA CYS A 690 2.50 31.17 -39.30
C CYS A 690 1.55 32.32 -39.69
N ASN A 691 0.23 32.17 -39.44
CA ASN A 691 -0.80 33.18 -39.74
C ASN A 691 -1.16 34.06 -38.51
N ALA A 692 -0.82 33.65 -37.30
CA ALA A 692 -1.09 34.36 -36.04
C ALA A 692 -0.16 35.56 -35.75
N SER A 693 0.47 36.16 -36.78
CA SER A 693 1.18 37.44 -36.64
C SER A 693 0.33 38.66 -37.04
N LYS A 694 -0.97 38.48 -37.38
CA LYS A 694 -1.83 39.57 -37.87
C LYS A 694 -3.19 39.75 -37.21
N THR A 695 -3.56 38.98 -36.18
CA THR A 695 -4.94 39.03 -35.65
C THR A 695 -5.00 38.95 -34.12
N GLU A 696 -4.25 39.80 -33.43
CA GLU A 696 -4.17 39.83 -31.96
C GLU A 696 -5.01 40.93 -31.28
N ILE A 697 -6.00 41.53 -31.96
CA ILE A 697 -6.75 42.69 -31.41
C ILE A 697 -8.25 42.43 -31.16
N GLN A 698 -8.83 41.26 -31.44
CA GLN A 698 -10.29 41.06 -31.30
C GLN A 698 -10.81 39.93 -30.40
N LEU A 699 -9.95 39.20 -29.66
CA LEU A 699 -10.41 38.08 -28.82
C LEU A 699 -10.37 38.32 -27.30
N THR A 700 -10.36 39.57 -26.84
CA THR A 700 -10.35 39.90 -25.41
C THR A 700 -11.74 40.22 -24.84
N GLN A 701 -12.81 40.22 -25.65
CA GLN A 701 -14.16 40.58 -25.19
C GLN A 701 -15.14 39.40 -25.00
N VAL A 702 -14.78 38.16 -25.36
CA VAL A 702 -15.69 37.00 -25.26
C VAL A 702 -15.42 36.14 -24.01
N ASN A 703 -14.22 36.23 -23.42
CA ASN A 703 -13.86 35.44 -22.23
C ASN A 703 -14.46 35.95 -20.91
N THR A 704 -15.10 37.12 -20.91
CA THR A 704 -15.79 37.69 -19.74
C THR A 704 -17.26 37.28 -19.64
N ILE A 705 -17.86 36.69 -20.69
CA ILE A 705 -19.27 36.28 -20.71
C ILE A 705 -19.44 34.79 -20.35
N THR A 706 -18.39 33.97 -20.47
CA THR A 706 -18.40 32.54 -20.09
C THR A 706 -18.02 32.27 -18.63
N GLN A 707 -17.45 33.25 -17.92
CA GLN A 707 -17.09 33.11 -16.49
C GLN A 707 -18.25 33.48 -15.53
N SER A 708 -19.31 34.12 -16.01
CA SER A 708 -20.51 34.40 -15.19
C SER A 708 -21.49 33.22 -15.13
N THR A 709 -21.41 32.27 -16.08
CA THR A 709 -22.31 31.10 -16.13
C THR A 709 -21.86 29.91 -15.26
N GLN A 710 -20.65 29.96 -14.69
CA GLN A 710 -20.08 28.89 -13.86
C GLN A 710 -20.26 29.12 -12.35
N LYS A 711 -20.60 30.35 -11.92
CA LYS A 711 -20.92 30.66 -10.52
C LYS A 711 -22.41 30.54 -10.16
N GLN A 712 -23.28 30.26 -11.13
CA GLN A 712 -24.74 30.28 -10.95
C GLN A 712 -25.41 28.88 -11.00
N LYS A 713 -24.62 27.80 -11.00
CA LYS A 713 -25.11 26.40 -10.99
C LYS A 713 -24.89 25.63 -9.67
N CYS A 714 -24.37 26.28 -8.63
CA CYS A 714 -24.24 25.67 -7.29
C CYS A 714 -25.54 25.68 -6.45
N LEU A 715 -26.67 26.13 -7.01
CA LEU A 715 -27.92 26.29 -6.26
C LEU A 715 -29.09 25.48 -6.83
N SER A 716 -28.83 24.31 -7.42
CA SER A 716 -29.91 23.42 -7.90
C SER A 716 -29.49 21.95 -8.00
N SER A 717 -29.17 21.30 -6.88
CA SER A 717 -29.31 19.85 -6.73
C SER A 717 -29.47 19.48 -5.25
N THR A 718 -30.62 19.84 -4.66
CA THR A 718 -30.95 19.54 -3.26
C THR A 718 -31.28 18.05 -3.02
N SER A 719 -31.13 17.17 -4.03
CA SER A 719 -31.33 15.74 -3.91
C SER A 719 -29.97 15.01 -3.86
N PRO A 720 -29.71 14.18 -2.83
CA PRO A 720 -28.45 13.44 -2.74
C PRO A 720 -28.33 12.46 -3.91
N THR A 721 -27.13 12.38 -4.49
CA THR A 721 -26.84 11.50 -5.63
C THR A 721 -27.07 10.03 -5.23
N ARG A 722 -27.33 9.16 -6.22
CA ARG A 722 -27.52 7.72 -5.97
C ARG A 722 -26.32 7.11 -5.23
N TYR A 723 -25.12 7.57 -5.58
CA TYR A 723 -23.87 7.21 -4.91
C TYR A 723 -23.88 7.60 -3.43
N GLN A 724 -24.18 8.86 -3.10
CA GLN A 724 -24.26 9.34 -1.71
C GLN A 724 -25.27 8.56 -0.87
N LYS A 725 -26.43 8.20 -1.43
CA LYS A 725 -27.42 7.35 -0.73
C LYS A 725 -26.89 5.95 -0.44
N THR A 726 -26.12 5.38 -1.37
CA THR A 726 -25.47 4.07 -1.20
C THR A 726 -24.38 4.14 -0.14
N MET A 727 -23.53 5.17 -0.18
CA MET A 727 -22.46 5.35 0.81
C MET A 727 -23.03 5.58 2.23
N LYS A 728 -24.04 6.43 2.39
CA LYS A 728 -24.73 6.62 3.69
C LYS A 728 -25.29 5.30 4.26
N ARG A 729 -25.85 4.43 3.42
CA ARG A 729 -26.35 3.12 3.84
C ARG A 729 -25.21 2.20 4.31
N LEU A 730 -24.08 2.20 3.59
CA LEU A 730 -22.91 1.38 3.93
C LEU A 730 -22.25 1.86 5.23
N ILE A 731 -21.99 3.17 5.36
CA ILE A 731 -21.44 3.76 6.58
C ILE A 731 -22.35 3.44 7.78
N LYS A 732 -23.66 3.60 7.64
CA LYS A 732 -24.60 3.26 8.73
C LYS A 732 -24.50 1.79 9.14
N ARG A 733 -24.43 0.86 8.18
CA ARG A 733 -24.23 -0.58 8.49
C ARG A 733 -22.89 -0.84 9.15
N TYR A 734 -21.84 -0.12 8.74
CA TYR A 734 -20.50 -0.25 9.30
C TYR A 734 -20.45 0.19 10.76
N ILE A 735 -20.99 1.37 11.07
CA ILE A 735 -21.04 1.87 12.44
C ILE A 735 -21.82 0.92 13.35
N ILE A 736 -23.00 0.46 12.92
CA ILE A 736 -23.82 -0.48 13.71
C ILE A 736 -23.06 -1.79 13.94
N LYS A 737 -22.37 -2.31 12.91
CA LYS A 737 -21.57 -3.53 13.07
C LYS A 737 -20.38 -3.29 14.02
N ALA A 738 -19.65 -2.20 13.86
CA ALA A 738 -18.50 -1.87 14.71
C ALA A 738 -18.90 -1.69 16.19
N GLN A 739 -20.05 -1.07 16.45
CA GLN A 739 -20.61 -0.98 17.81
C GLN A 739 -20.98 -2.36 18.37
N ALA A 740 -21.66 -3.21 17.57
CA ALA A 740 -22.02 -4.55 17.99
C ALA A 740 -20.80 -5.46 18.23
N ASP A 741 -19.76 -5.35 17.39
CA ASP A 741 -18.50 -6.08 17.56
C ASP A 741 -17.81 -5.65 18.87
N ARG A 742 -17.83 -4.34 19.19
CA ARG A 742 -17.29 -3.83 20.47
C ARG A 742 -18.09 -4.28 21.69
N GLU A 743 -19.41 -4.33 21.60
CA GLU A 743 -20.27 -4.88 22.68
C GLU A 743 -20.03 -6.38 22.92
N SER A 744 -19.46 -7.08 21.93
CA SER A 744 -19.13 -8.51 22.05
C SER A 744 -17.75 -8.78 22.67
N ASP A 745 -16.91 -7.76 22.85
CA ASP A 745 -15.61 -7.87 23.49
C ASP A 745 -15.74 -8.12 25.02
N GLU A 746 -14.69 -8.67 25.65
CA GLU A 746 -14.73 -9.10 27.05
C GLU A 746 -14.95 -7.93 28.05
N ILE A 747 -15.78 -8.18 29.07
CA ILE A 747 -16.11 -7.24 30.17
C ILE A 747 -14.85 -6.82 30.90
N THR A 748 -14.61 -5.52 31.02
CA THR A 748 -13.45 -4.98 31.72
C THR A 748 -13.65 -4.88 33.24
N GLU A 749 -12.56 -4.94 34.04
CA GLU A 749 -12.62 -4.70 35.50
C GLU A 749 -13.16 -3.29 35.83
N GLY A 750 -13.03 -2.35 34.88
CA GLY A 750 -13.58 -0.99 34.99
C GLY A 750 -15.10 -0.97 35.10
N GLU A 751 -15.79 -1.69 34.20
CA GLU A 751 -17.26 -1.80 34.21
C GLU A 751 -17.78 -2.43 35.52
N LEU A 752 -17.05 -3.38 36.09
CA LEU A 752 -17.42 -3.96 37.39
C LEU A 752 -17.30 -2.94 38.54
N LYS A 753 -16.28 -2.07 38.50
CA LYS A 753 -16.11 -1.00 39.48
C LYS A 753 -17.21 0.05 39.33
N GLU A 754 -17.60 0.40 38.11
CA GLU A 754 -18.71 1.30 37.80
C GLU A 754 -20.02 0.78 38.39
N ILE A 755 -20.39 -0.48 38.11
CA ILE A 755 -21.59 -1.12 38.69
C ILE A 755 -21.56 -1.09 40.22
N LYS A 756 -20.40 -1.33 40.84
CA LYS A 756 -20.25 -1.26 42.30
C LYS A 756 -20.53 0.16 42.83
N GLN A 757 -20.10 1.19 42.11
CA GLN A 757 -20.32 2.58 42.50
C GLN A 757 -21.77 3.01 42.27
N ASP A 758 -22.41 2.58 41.18
CA ASP A 758 -23.84 2.80 40.94
C ASP A 758 -24.71 2.20 42.04
N ILE A 759 -24.40 0.98 42.47
CA ILE A 759 -25.08 0.34 43.62
C ILE A 759 -24.87 1.17 44.90
N SER A 760 -23.70 1.76 45.07
CA SER A 760 -23.38 2.59 46.24
C SER A 760 -24.13 3.91 46.20
N SER A 761 -24.20 4.57 45.05
CA SER A 761 -24.99 5.79 44.80
C SER A 761 -26.48 5.55 45.06
N LEU A 762 -27.05 4.50 44.44
CA LEU A 762 -28.45 4.10 44.63
C LEU A 762 -28.77 3.81 46.11
N ARG A 763 -27.84 3.18 46.84
CA ARG A 763 -27.99 2.95 48.28
C ARG A 763 -28.13 4.27 49.05
N TYR A 764 -27.34 5.29 48.74
CA TYR A 764 -27.43 6.58 49.42
C TYR A 764 -28.75 7.30 49.10
N GLU A 765 -29.19 7.26 47.85
CA GLU A 765 -30.45 7.87 47.43
C GLU A 765 -31.66 7.27 48.15
N LEU A 766 -31.74 5.93 48.20
CA LEU A 766 -32.82 5.22 48.90
C LEU A 766 -32.80 5.47 50.42
N LEU A 767 -31.62 5.60 51.03
CA LEU A 767 -31.50 5.93 52.45
C LEU A 767 -31.96 7.36 52.75
N GLU A 768 -31.65 8.32 51.88
CA GLU A 768 -32.13 9.69 52.01
C GLU A 768 -33.64 9.77 51.80
N GLU A 769 -34.20 9.12 50.78
CA GLU A 769 -35.64 9.09 50.54
C GLU A 769 -36.38 8.52 51.76
N LYS A 770 -35.87 7.42 52.34
CA LYS A 770 -36.37 6.87 53.60
C LYS A 770 -36.30 7.88 54.74
N SER A 771 -35.19 8.62 54.87
CA SER A 771 -35.01 9.61 55.92
C SER A 771 -35.99 10.78 55.78
N GLN A 772 -36.18 11.31 54.56
CA GLN A 772 -37.14 12.38 54.27
C GLN A 772 -38.58 11.92 54.49
N ASN A 773 -38.91 10.69 54.10
CA ASN A 773 -40.21 10.08 54.36
C ASN A 773 -40.45 9.91 55.88
N SER A 774 -39.41 9.58 56.65
CA SER A 774 -39.49 9.51 58.11
C SER A 774 -39.65 10.90 58.74
N GLU A 775 -38.91 11.91 58.29
CA GLU A 775 -39.00 13.28 58.79
C GLU A 775 -40.34 13.94 58.46
N THR A 776 -40.87 13.70 57.26
CA THR A 776 -42.21 14.18 56.87
C THR A 776 -43.30 13.47 57.68
N LEU A 777 -43.17 12.15 57.91
CA LEU A 777 -44.07 11.41 58.79
C LEU A 777 -44.02 11.93 60.23
N ASP A 778 -42.84 12.18 60.79
CA ASP A 778 -42.66 12.75 62.12
C ASP A 778 -43.20 14.19 62.20
N GLY A 779 -43.01 14.98 61.14
CA GLY A 779 -43.59 16.32 61.01
C GLY A 779 -45.13 16.29 60.98
N LEU A 780 -45.72 15.33 60.28
CA LEU A 780 -47.17 15.10 60.26
C LEU A 780 -47.69 14.62 61.62
N LEU A 781 -46.97 13.70 62.30
CA LEU A 781 -47.29 13.23 63.64
C LEU A 781 -47.22 14.36 64.68
N ARG A 782 -46.21 15.23 64.61
CA ARG A 782 -46.13 16.43 65.47
C ARG A 782 -47.29 17.39 65.21
N ARG A 783 -47.63 17.67 63.95
CA ARG A 783 -48.79 18.50 63.60
C ARG A 783 -50.12 17.90 64.10
N LEU A 784 -50.29 16.58 64.01
CA LEU A 784 -51.46 15.88 64.56
C LEU A 784 -51.48 15.96 66.10
N GLY A 785 -50.33 15.83 66.76
CA GLY A 785 -50.15 16.02 68.20
C GLY A 785 -50.52 17.43 68.66
N ASP A 786 -50.06 18.46 67.96
CA ASP A 786 -50.37 19.86 68.26
C ASP A 786 -51.86 20.18 68.05
N MET A 787 -52.48 19.63 66.99
CA MET A 787 -53.93 19.72 66.78
C MET A 787 -54.74 19.02 67.89
N SER A 788 -54.23 17.93 68.47
CA SER A 788 -54.88 17.25 69.60
C SER A 788 -54.73 18.03 70.92
N SER A 789 -53.61 18.72 71.13
CA SER A 789 -53.31 19.49 72.34
C SER A 789 -54.08 20.81 72.41
N SER A 790 -54.41 21.42 71.26
CA SER A 790 -55.22 22.64 71.16
C SER A 790 -56.71 22.42 71.50
N LYS A 791 -57.16 21.16 71.69
CA LYS A 791 -58.54 20.78 72.03
C LYS A 791 -58.80 20.46 73.51
N LYS A 792 -57.94 20.88 74.47
CA LYS A 792 -58.28 20.78 75.90
C LYS A 792 -59.09 22.00 76.40
N PRO A 793 -60.31 21.85 76.92
CA PRO A 793 -61.08 22.98 77.46
C PRO A 793 -60.52 23.43 78.82
N LYS A 794 -60.48 24.75 79.04
CA LYS A 794 -60.21 25.37 80.36
C LYS A 794 -61.31 24.98 81.34
N GLU A 795 -61.02 24.11 82.31
CA GLU A 795 -61.86 23.91 83.49
C GLU A 795 -61.76 25.14 84.42
N LYS A 796 -62.91 25.72 84.76
CA LYS A 796 -63.05 26.70 85.86
C LYS A 796 -63.18 25.93 87.18
N PRO A 797 -62.55 26.37 88.29
CA PRO A 797 -62.77 25.74 89.59
C PRO A 797 -64.03 26.31 90.26
N LEU A 798 -64.91 25.44 90.74
CA LEU A 798 -65.89 25.76 91.79
C LEU A 798 -65.21 25.56 93.15
N LYS A 799 -65.27 26.57 94.01
CA LYS A 799 -65.13 26.43 95.47
C LYS A 799 -66.43 26.91 96.12
N GLN A 800 -67.01 26.04 96.96
CA GLN A 800 -67.71 26.45 98.18
C GLN A 800 -66.68 26.92 99.20
#